data_AF-A0A8H6R111-F1
#
_entry.id   AF-A0A8H6R111-F1
#
_cell.length_a   1.000
_cell.length_b   1.000
_cell.length_c   1.000
_cell.angle_alpha   90.00
_cell.angle_beta   90.00
_cell.angle_gamma   90.00
#
_symmetry.space_group_name_H-M   'P 1'
#
loop_
_entity.id
_entity.type
_entity.pdbx_description
1 polymer ?
#
loop_
_entity_poly.entity_id
_entity_poly.type
_entity_poly.pdbx_seq_one_letter_code
_entity_poly.pdbx_strand_id
1 'polypeptide(L)'
;MHFTWQPPKNYRQRPVAILGAGVLGRRLACIWASAGYNVQVRDPSPQQRADCLSYIRDNVASYAESTGQKPGAVETTEGLEEAVHNAWLVIEAVPEKIQLKVDTFAELDALAPSDCILASNSSSYKSSEMLEKVSEATRRRILNMHYYMPPQCMIVELMTDGYTAEEIFPFMVERSKEAATVPYVARKESTGFIFNRLWAAVKREVLTILAEGVSVPEEIDSMWQEMFVKGGSLPCKTMDAVGLDTVAFIESHYVSERGLSPEKTVDFLKENYLSQGKLGNKCASGGFYPAAPPATNTTAQPKIIALDLGLSAPTPGFNVGQIVEFSADGKLQRVLVKDQALPDGLAIDSAAKRMFWTNMGVPGKDDGAVYSANLDGSDIQKIVTPGTINTPKQLALDQSAHKVYFSDREGLRVFRCNYDGSGLEIISQTGDYQQPEDKEDATKWCVGIAVAPRFGKFYWTQKGPSKGDKGRIFCADIDMPQGRTATTRDDIRCLLEDLPEPIDLEMDEESGRLYWTDRGELPFGNSLNRASLNETGSEVERTGRLGYEVLTRNLNEAIGLKLDLEHGHIYLTDLGGSVYRTDADGKQKVQLYSDENQFLEPGQAESLDDEDRHLLEGCIAKLGLPPLPADWHDYLAVERRLLAAELVIASCPNIQVLKVPMNPEWVVSVLASFPKDFVFAKLKRLDVRLFYMSGDHFAIDYGKISGLLHASPNLEYLHLPSIERFYPGEAGVPTLEKLTDLDLDETAPPPYFLNCVLEACPYLQKFRLHWVYSDGYDEDSEEWSPLDGWRALQRVKSSVREIIFETNIEFPEDDNLEEGVSTLRDFARLEMLEVGGTALQALYKVWAHHSRHASMEQFVYQVFPSTITDLSIWDPDASLIEVVRLLNRETAREQYPHLARINISQSEHLSGWGFDVAQWQEAVDRREFEEFERSTIDLRIQLPTILDYPDAQYVF
;
A
#
# COMPACT_ATOMS: atom_id res chain seq x y z
N MET A 1 36.30 4.33 51.62
CA MET A 1 35.48 3.21 51.09
C MET A 1 34.62 3.78 49.99
N HIS A 2 34.81 3.35 48.74
CA HIS A 2 33.90 3.74 47.66
C HIS A 2 32.55 3.07 47.94
N PHE A 3 31.51 3.87 48.14
CA PHE A 3 30.14 3.37 48.27
C PHE A 3 29.70 2.86 46.89
N THR A 4 29.47 1.56 46.77
CA THR A 4 28.92 0.94 45.55
C THR A 4 27.43 0.74 45.76
N TRP A 5 26.60 1.41 44.94
CA TRP A 5 25.15 1.24 44.99
C TRP A 5 24.78 -0.20 44.62
N GLN A 6 23.69 -0.70 45.22
CA GLN A 6 23.19 -2.05 44.98
C GLN A 6 21.75 -1.96 44.45
N PRO A 7 21.37 -2.79 43.44
CA PRO A 7 20.02 -2.83 42.92
C PRO A 7 18.95 -3.09 43.99
N PRO A 8 17.73 -2.54 43.85
CA PRO A 8 16.64 -2.81 44.77
C PRO A 8 16.33 -4.31 44.81
N LYS A 9 16.20 -4.88 46.00
CA LYS A 9 15.92 -6.31 46.16
C LYS A 9 14.48 -6.62 45.76
N ASN A 10 14.27 -7.74 45.07
CA ASN A 10 12.95 -8.24 44.65
C ASN A 10 12.12 -7.18 43.89
N TYR A 11 12.75 -6.34 43.07
CA TYR A 11 12.08 -5.23 42.37
C TYR A 11 10.86 -5.68 41.54
N ARG A 12 10.86 -6.90 40.97
CA ARG A 12 9.71 -7.48 40.25
C ARG A 12 8.47 -7.72 41.12
N GLN A 13 8.63 -7.92 42.42
CA GLN A 13 7.53 -8.23 43.35
C GLN A 13 7.07 -7.00 44.15
N ARG A 14 7.78 -5.87 44.02
CA ARG A 14 7.49 -4.61 44.69
C ARG A 14 6.80 -3.65 43.71
N PRO A 15 5.95 -2.73 44.19
CA PRO A 15 5.28 -1.80 43.30
C PRO A 15 6.22 -0.70 42.78
N VAL A 16 5.88 -0.16 41.62
CA VAL A 16 6.31 1.18 41.17
C VAL A 16 5.32 2.19 41.73
N ALA A 17 5.80 3.24 42.40
CA ALA A 17 4.96 4.30 42.91
C ALA A 17 4.99 5.53 41.98
N ILE A 18 3.84 6.05 41.61
CA ILE A 18 3.70 7.27 40.81
C ILE A 18 3.05 8.36 41.69
N LEU A 19 3.72 9.49 41.88
CA LEU A 19 3.20 10.60 42.68
C LEU A 19 2.58 11.65 41.77
N GLY A 20 1.26 11.65 41.69
CA GLY A 20 0.45 12.48 40.80
C GLY A 20 -0.35 11.61 39.84
N ALA A 21 -1.67 11.80 39.80
CA ALA A 21 -2.60 11.09 38.92
C ALA A 21 -3.09 11.99 37.75
N GLY A 22 -2.36 13.08 37.49
CA GLY A 22 -2.62 14.01 36.39
C GLY A 22 -2.40 13.37 35.00
N VAL A 23 -2.28 14.20 33.97
CA VAL A 23 -2.20 13.74 32.57
C VAL A 23 -1.02 12.81 32.33
N LEU A 24 0.20 13.20 32.75
CA LEU A 24 1.39 12.35 32.61
C LEU A 24 1.38 11.23 33.66
N GLY A 25 1.01 11.53 34.91
CA GLY A 25 0.92 10.58 36.01
C GLY A 25 0.18 9.27 35.67
N ARG A 26 -1.03 9.38 35.13
CA ARG A 26 -1.83 8.20 34.74
C ARG A 26 -1.22 7.41 33.58
N ARG A 27 -0.49 8.08 32.67
CA ARG A 27 0.18 7.46 31.52
C ARG A 27 1.44 6.71 31.96
N LEU A 28 2.22 7.29 32.88
CA LEU A 28 3.35 6.63 33.54
C LEU A 28 2.90 5.36 34.27
N ALA A 29 1.79 5.44 35.01
CA ALA A 29 1.20 4.28 35.67
C ALA A 29 0.78 3.20 34.66
N CYS A 30 0.17 3.60 33.54
CA CYS A 30 -0.20 2.69 32.46
C CYS A 30 1.01 1.97 31.82
N ILE A 31 2.12 2.68 31.60
CA ILE A 31 3.39 2.13 31.07
C ILE A 31 3.93 1.02 31.98
N TRP A 32 4.07 1.30 33.28
CA TRP A 32 4.64 0.31 34.19
C TRP A 32 3.69 -0.85 34.45
N ALA A 33 2.38 -0.58 34.49
CA ALA A 33 1.37 -1.63 34.61
C ALA A 33 1.37 -2.57 33.41
N SER A 34 1.47 -2.06 32.18
CA SER A 34 1.46 -2.90 30.98
C SER A 34 2.64 -3.88 30.93
N ALA A 35 3.78 -3.48 31.49
CA ALA A 35 4.99 -4.30 31.64
C ALA A 35 4.90 -5.40 32.72
N GLY A 36 3.74 -5.55 33.37
CA GLY A 36 3.49 -6.53 34.41
C GLY A 36 3.91 -6.10 35.83
N TYR A 37 4.25 -4.82 36.06
CA TYR A 37 4.53 -4.32 37.40
C TYR A 37 3.24 -3.94 38.13
N ASN A 38 3.18 -4.19 39.44
CA ASN A 38 2.16 -3.57 40.27
C ASN A 38 2.49 -2.08 40.44
N VAL A 39 1.47 -1.22 40.38
CA VAL A 39 1.64 0.23 40.43
C VAL A 39 0.77 0.83 41.54
N GLN A 40 1.37 1.68 42.36
CA GLN A 40 0.68 2.50 43.36
C GLN A 40 0.68 3.95 42.90
N VAL A 41 -0.50 4.54 42.70
CA VAL A 41 -0.62 5.94 42.27
C VAL A 41 -1.14 6.80 43.40
N ARG A 42 -0.39 7.82 43.79
CA ARG A 42 -0.78 8.76 44.85
C ARG A 42 -1.28 10.06 44.27
N ASP A 43 -2.46 10.50 44.64
CA ASP A 43 -2.94 11.86 44.35
C ASP A 43 -3.91 12.33 45.45
N PRO A 44 -3.82 13.57 45.96
CA PRO A 44 -4.76 14.07 46.95
C PRO A 44 -6.20 14.20 46.42
N SER A 45 -6.40 14.38 45.11
CA SER A 45 -7.72 14.53 44.51
C SER A 45 -8.39 13.17 44.26
N PRO A 46 -9.57 12.89 44.86
CA PRO A 46 -10.33 11.68 44.57
C PRO A 46 -10.71 11.55 43.09
N GLN A 47 -10.99 12.68 42.42
CA GLN A 47 -11.34 12.71 41.01
C GLN A 47 -10.15 12.25 40.15
N GLN A 48 -8.94 12.78 40.39
CA GLN A 48 -7.76 12.39 39.61
C GLN A 48 -7.43 10.91 39.79
N ARG A 49 -7.63 10.36 41.00
CA ARG A 49 -7.48 8.92 41.25
C ARG A 49 -8.48 8.09 40.43
N ALA A 50 -9.75 8.49 40.40
CA ALA A 50 -10.77 7.83 39.60
C ALA A 50 -10.48 7.89 38.10
N ASP A 51 -10.10 9.08 37.59
CA ASP A 51 -9.76 9.29 36.18
C ASP A 51 -8.53 8.49 35.75
N CYS A 52 -7.55 8.34 36.66
CA CYS A 52 -6.37 7.50 36.44
C CYS A 52 -6.75 6.03 36.28
N LEU A 53 -7.58 5.49 37.18
CA LEU A 53 -8.05 4.11 37.08
C LEU A 53 -8.87 3.87 35.81
N SER A 54 -9.71 4.83 35.41
CA SER A 54 -10.45 4.73 34.14
C SER A 54 -9.48 4.70 32.96
N TYR A 55 -8.56 5.65 32.88
CA TYR A 55 -7.58 5.71 31.79
C TYR A 55 -6.80 4.39 31.66
N ILE A 56 -6.32 3.84 32.78
CA ILE A 56 -5.55 2.58 32.77
C ILE A 56 -6.43 1.42 32.32
N ARG A 57 -7.67 1.31 32.82
CA ARG A 57 -8.61 0.26 32.39
C ARG A 57 -8.81 0.27 30.87
N ASP A 58 -8.92 1.45 30.29
CA ASP A 58 -9.25 1.62 28.88
C ASP A 58 -8.02 1.45 27.95
N ASN A 59 -6.79 1.66 28.46
CA ASN A 59 -5.58 1.74 27.62
C ASN A 59 -4.52 0.67 27.90
N VAL A 60 -4.52 0.02 29.08
CA VAL A 60 -3.41 -0.86 29.48
C VAL A 60 -3.24 -2.08 28.58
N ALA A 61 -4.32 -2.59 27.98
CA ALA A 61 -4.27 -3.70 27.03
C ALA A 61 -3.46 -3.34 25.78
N SER A 62 -3.72 -2.17 25.18
CA SER A 62 -2.97 -1.69 24.02
C SER A 62 -1.49 -1.45 24.34
N TYR A 63 -1.18 -0.88 25.51
CA TYR A 63 0.21 -0.72 25.94
C TYR A 63 0.90 -2.07 26.19
N ALA A 64 0.14 -3.10 26.57
CA ALA A 64 0.68 -4.43 26.85
C ALA A 64 1.08 -5.17 25.57
N GLU A 65 0.44 -4.87 24.43
CA GLU A 65 0.82 -5.41 23.11
C GLU A 65 2.31 -5.14 22.82
N SER A 66 2.81 -3.94 23.13
CA SER A 66 4.22 -3.58 22.94
C SER A 66 5.19 -4.29 23.90
N THR A 67 4.71 -4.84 25.01
CA THR A 67 5.54 -5.51 26.03
C THR A 67 5.41 -7.04 26.01
N GLY A 68 4.32 -7.57 25.43
CA GLY A 68 3.98 -8.99 25.47
C GLY A 68 3.69 -9.53 26.88
N GLN A 69 3.48 -8.67 27.88
CA GLN A 69 3.27 -9.05 29.28
C GLN A 69 1.79 -8.99 29.66
N LYS A 70 1.42 -9.74 30.71
CA LYS A 70 0.13 -9.56 31.37
C LYS A 70 0.18 -8.29 32.24
N PRO A 71 -0.79 -7.36 32.13
CA PRO A 71 -0.81 -6.17 32.97
C PRO A 71 -0.79 -6.47 34.47
N GLY A 72 -0.01 -5.70 35.23
CA GLY A 72 0.03 -5.74 36.68
C GLY A 72 -1.13 -4.99 37.33
N ALA A 73 -1.29 -5.13 38.65
CA ALA A 73 -2.37 -4.48 39.39
C ALA A 73 -2.07 -3.00 39.63
N VAL A 74 -3.07 -2.14 39.46
CA VAL A 74 -2.95 -0.70 39.77
C VAL A 74 -3.91 -0.30 40.87
N GLU A 75 -3.36 0.32 41.90
CA GLU A 75 -4.11 0.85 43.04
C GLU A 75 -3.82 2.34 43.20
N THR A 76 -4.78 3.07 43.78
CA THR A 76 -4.65 4.50 44.04
C THR A 76 -4.84 4.83 45.50
N THR A 77 -4.02 5.70 46.07
CA THR A 77 -4.15 6.19 47.45
C THR A 77 -4.03 7.71 47.55
N GLU A 78 -4.52 8.27 48.64
CA GLU A 78 -4.30 9.66 49.04
C GLU A 78 -2.98 9.83 49.82
N GLY A 79 -2.61 8.83 50.62
CA GLY A 79 -1.49 8.86 51.56
C GLY A 79 -0.15 8.60 50.89
N LEU A 80 0.87 9.41 51.21
CA LEU A 80 2.21 9.23 50.65
C LEU A 80 2.89 7.96 51.17
N GLU A 81 2.83 7.72 52.49
CA GLU A 81 3.43 6.53 53.13
C GLU A 81 2.87 5.23 52.53
N GLU A 82 1.54 5.14 52.39
CA GLU A 82 0.88 3.98 51.78
C GLU A 82 1.40 3.69 50.37
N ALA A 83 1.60 4.74 49.56
CA ALA A 83 2.08 4.59 48.19
C ALA A 83 3.55 4.12 48.10
N VAL A 84 4.40 4.51 49.05
CA VAL A 84 5.87 4.37 48.89
C VAL A 84 6.52 3.35 49.83
N HIS A 85 5.89 2.94 50.94
CA HIS A 85 6.52 2.13 52.00
C HIS A 85 7.14 0.81 51.53
N ASN A 86 6.68 0.25 50.40
CA ASN A 86 7.22 -0.98 49.80
C ASN A 86 7.71 -0.79 48.35
N ALA A 87 7.69 0.43 47.82
CA ALA A 87 8.06 0.69 46.43
C ALA A 87 9.54 0.41 46.16
N TRP A 88 9.88 -0.08 44.97
CA TRP A 88 11.29 -0.18 44.53
C TRP A 88 11.71 1.00 43.65
N LEU A 89 10.74 1.64 42.99
CA LEU A 89 10.89 2.85 42.19
C LEU A 89 9.75 3.82 42.52
N VAL A 90 10.08 5.08 42.76
CA VAL A 90 9.12 6.18 42.89
C VAL A 90 9.37 7.15 41.75
N ILE A 91 8.32 7.57 41.04
CA ILE A 91 8.38 8.61 40.00
C ILE A 91 7.47 9.76 40.41
N GLU A 92 8.08 10.90 40.71
CA GLU A 92 7.40 12.15 41.03
C GLU A 92 6.90 12.84 39.76
N ALA A 93 5.59 13.08 39.70
CA ALA A 93 4.89 13.78 38.62
C ALA A 93 3.82 14.75 39.18
N VAL A 94 4.16 15.44 40.28
CA VAL A 94 3.34 16.47 40.93
C VAL A 94 3.46 17.80 40.18
N PRO A 95 2.57 18.79 40.44
CA PRO A 95 2.60 20.09 39.77
C PRO A 95 3.97 20.78 39.79
N GLU A 96 4.26 21.55 38.75
CA GLU A 96 5.57 22.18 38.49
C GLU A 96 5.87 23.39 39.40
N LYS A 97 5.92 23.14 40.72
CA LYS A 97 6.22 24.11 41.78
C LYS A 97 7.42 23.61 42.58
N ILE A 98 8.54 24.33 42.53
CA ILE A 98 9.81 23.88 43.14
C ILE A 98 9.68 23.53 44.63
N GLN A 99 9.02 24.37 45.43
CA GLN A 99 8.87 24.12 46.87
C GLN A 99 8.08 22.83 47.14
N LEU A 100 7.04 22.55 46.35
CA LEU A 100 6.25 21.33 46.48
C LEU A 100 7.11 20.09 46.19
N LYS A 101 7.99 20.16 45.18
CA LYS A 101 8.92 19.07 44.84
C LYS A 101 9.97 18.88 45.92
N VAL A 102 10.57 19.96 46.44
CA VAL A 102 11.51 19.92 47.58
C VAL A 102 10.88 19.25 48.79
N ASP A 103 9.65 19.63 49.14
CA ASP A 103 8.93 19.03 50.27
C ASP A 103 8.58 17.55 50.01
N THR A 104 8.16 17.21 48.78
CA THR A 104 7.89 15.82 48.37
C THR A 104 9.14 14.95 48.50
N PHE A 105 10.30 15.41 48.03
CA PHE A 105 11.55 14.64 48.14
C PHE A 105 12.06 14.52 49.59
N ALA A 106 11.79 15.51 50.45
CA ALA A 106 12.05 15.41 51.88
C ALA A 106 11.20 14.33 52.55
N GLU A 107 9.93 14.24 52.20
CA GLU A 107 9.05 13.16 52.69
C GLU A 107 9.47 11.79 52.15
N LEU A 108 9.91 11.71 50.90
CA LEU A 108 10.44 10.47 50.31
C LEU A 108 11.73 9.98 50.98
N ASP A 109 12.61 10.90 51.42
CA ASP A 109 13.80 10.56 52.21
C ASP A 109 13.44 9.86 53.52
N ALA A 110 12.32 10.25 54.14
CA ALA A 110 11.85 9.68 55.40
C ALA A 110 11.04 8.39 55.24
N LEU A 111 10.25 8.26 54.17
CA LEU A 111 9.22 7.20 54.03
C LEU A 111 9.59 6.08 53.05
N ALA A 112 10.38 6.36 52.02
CA ALA A 112 10.69 5.36 51.01
C ALA A 112 11.77 4.37 51.51
N PRO A 113 11.71 3.07 51.10
CA PRO A 113 12.75 2.10 51.45
C PRO A 113 14.15 2.58 51.09
N SER A 114 15.14 2.20 51.90
CA SER A 114 16.53 2.64 51.74
C SER A 114 17.17 2.23 50.40
N ASP A 115 16.64 1.19 49.76
CA ASP A 115 17.08 0.69 48.45
C ASP A 115 16.21 1.19 47.28
N CYS A 116 15.17 2.00 47.53
CA CYS A 116 14.25 2.48 46.51
C CYS A 116 14.86 3.59 45.64
N ILE A 117 14.71 3.51 44.32
CA ILE A 117 15.13 4.57 43.41
C ILE A 117 14.07 5.67 43.40
N LEU A 118 14.47 6.93 43.53
CA LEU A 118 13.57 8.08 43.56
C LEU A 118 13.81 8.95 42.32
N ALA A 119 12.80 9.10 41.48
CA ALA A 119 12.92 9.80 40.22
C ALA A 119 11.95 10.99 40.14
N SER A 120 12.33 12.04 39.41
CA SER A 120 11.41 13.13 39.05
C SER A 120 11.19 13.20 37.54
N ASN A 121 9.93 13.32 37.13
CA ASN A 121 9.49 13.58 35.76
C ASN A 121 9.49 15.08 35.40
N SER A 122 10.08 15.93 36.26
CA SER A 122 10.21 17.37 36.02
C SER A 122 10.92 17.66 34.70
N SER A 123 10.34 18.56 33.91
CA SER A 123 10.92 19.03 32.64
C SER A 123 11.67 20.35 32.78
N SER A 124 11.38 21.11 33.83
CA SER A 124 11.93 22.45 34.05
C SER A 124 13.03 22.48 35.11
N TYR A 125 12.86 21.72 36.20
CA TYR A 125 13.81 21.68 37.31
C TYR A 125 14.68 20.42 37.30
N LYS A 126 15.97 20.60 37.54
CA LYS A 126 16.93 19.51 37.77
C LYS A 126 16.65 18.90 39.14
N SER A 127 16.79 17.59 39.27
CA SER A 127 16.52 16.93 40.55
C SER A 127 17.45 17.40 41.66
N SER A 128 18.66 17.90 41.33
CA SER A 128 19.59 18.55 42.29
C SER A 128 18.98 19.75 43.02
N GLU A 129 18.06 20.48 42.37
CA GLU A 129 17.34 21.63 42.94
C GLU A 129 16.29 21.19 43.97
N MET A 130 15.95 19.90 44.01
CA MET A 130 14.93 19.33 44.91
C MET A 130 15.56 18.74 46.19
N LEU A 131 16.90 18.72 46.31
CA LEU A 131 17.61 17.93 47.32
C LEU A 131 17.96 18.68 48.60
N GLU A 132 17.57 19.94 48.74
CA GLU A 132 17.96 20.80 49.86
C GLU A 132 17.72 20.13 51.23
N LYS A 133 16.58 19.45 51.37
CA LYS A 133 16.14 18.78 52.60
C LYS A 133 16.39 17.26 52.62
N VAL A 134 17.11 16.72 51.63
CA VAL A 134 17.35 15.28 51.47
C VAL A 134 18.72 14.88 52.00
N SER A 135 18.78 13.79 52.78
CA SER A 135 20.01 13.22 53.33
C SER A 135 21.03 12.79 52.27
N GLU A 136 22.32 12.88 52.57
CA GLU A 136 23.40 12.52 51.62
C GLU A 136 23.30 11.06 51.13
N ALA A 137 22.85 10.16 51.99
CA ALA A 137 22.67 8.75 51.65
C ALA A 137 21.60 8.56 50.56
N THR A 138 20.50 9.32 50.62
CA THR A 138 19.40 9.24 49.65
C THR A 138 19.69 9.97 48.34
N ARG A 139 20.49 11.03 48.34
CA ARG A 139 20.87 11.71 47.07
C ARG A 139 21.52 10.77 46.06
N ARG A 140 22.26 9.76 46.53
CA ARG A 140 22.90 8.75 45.66
C ARG A 140 21.94 7.86 44.88
N ARG A 141 20.65 7.84 45.25
CA ARG A 141 19.58 7.06 44.60
C ARG A 141 18.50 7.94 43.95
N ILE A 142 18.80 9.23 43.74
CA ILE A 142 17.91 10.17 43.05
C ILE A 142 18.40 10.46 41.63
N LEU A 143 17.46 10.55 40.68
CA LEU A 143 17.72 10.97 39.30
C LEU A 143 16.51 11.74 38.72
N ASN A 144 16.72 12.48 37.63
CA ASN A 144 15.60 12.81 36.75
C ASN A 144 15.29 11.61 35.84
N MET A 145 14.01 11.37 35.63
CA MET A 145 13.47 10.38 34.70
C MET A 145 12.34 11.03 33.93
N HIS A 146 12.70 11.78 32.89
CA HIS A 146 11.77 12.61 32.13
C HIS A 146 11.15 11.82 30.98
N TYR A 147 9.84 11.65 31.02
CA TYR A 147 9.06 11.02 29.97
C TYR A 147 8.46 12.07 29.04
N TYR A 148 8.45 11.76 27.74
CA TYR A 148 7.62 12.46 26.77
C TYR A 148 6.19 11.90 26.80
N MET A 149 5.28 12.42 25.96
CA MET A 149 3.84 12.06 26.01
C MET A 149 3.57 10.65 25.46
N PRO A 150 3.29 9.64 26.31
CA PRO A 150 3.07 8.26 25.86
C PRO A 150 1.57 8.00 25.62
N PRO A 151 1.17 7.15 24.66
CA PRO A 151 2.04 6.24 23.92
C PRO A 151 2.64 6.86 22.65
N GLN A 152 2.28 8.12 22.32
CA GLN A 152 2.75 8.79 21.10
C GLN A 152 4.28 8.89 21.05
N CYS A 153 4.91 9.12 22.20
CA CYS A 153 6.34 9.14 22.36
C CYS A 153 6.73 8.31 23.59
N MET A 154 7.46 7.23 23.34
CA MET A 154 7.92 6.30 24.38
C MET A 154 9.33 6.63 24.90
N ILE A 155 9.88 7.80 24.55
CA ILE A 155 11.21 8.25 24.97
C ILE A 155 11.20 8.59 26.47
N VAL A 156 12.26 8.17 27.17
CA VAL A 156 12.55 8.60 28.55
C VAL A 156 14.01 9.05 28.68
N GLU A 157 14.24 10.23 29.26
CA GLU A 157 15.57 10.76 29.53
C GLU A 157 15.95 10.57 31.01
N LEU A 158 17.06 9.88 31.25
CA LEU A 158 17.64 9.66 32.57
C LEU A 158 18.79 10.65 32.78
N MET A 159 18.76 11.45 33.83
CA MET A 159 19.82 12.42 34.12
C MET A 159 20.27 12.37 35.57
N THR A 160 21.57 12.46 35.78
CA THR A 160 22.17 12.57 37.11
C THR A 160 21.87 13.91 37.77
N ASP A 161 21.77 13.93 39.10
CA ASP A 161 21.74 15.14 39.92
C ASP A 161 23.14 15.59 40.41
N GLY A 162 24.21 14.96 39.88
CA GLY A 162 25.60 15.15 40.30
C GLY A 162 26.04 14.26 41.48
N TYR A 163 25.09 13.64 42.19
CA TYR A 163 25.33 12.72 43.31
C TYR A 163 24.85 11.28 43.02
N THR A 164 23.96 11.09 42.03
CA THR A 164 23.43 9.80 41.59
C THR A 164 24.55 8.79 41.39
N ALA A 165 24.40 7.59 41.95
CA ALA A 165 25.34 6.51 41.71
C ALA A 165 25.33 6.10 40.23
N GLU A 166 26.51 5.98 39.60
CA GLU A 166 26.63 5.69 38.16
C GLU A 166 26.00 4.33 37.80
N GLU A 167 26.01 3.38 38.72
CA GLU A 167 25.46 2.03 38.54
C GLU A 167 23.93 2.00 38.39
N ILE A 168 23.22 3.09 38.76
CA ILE A 168 21.77 3.22 38.58
C ILE A 168 21.41 3.32 37.10
N PHE A 169 22.22 3.99 36.27
CA PHE A 169 21.85 4.25 34.88
C PHE A 169 21.73 2.96 34.05
N PRO A 170 22.71 2.04 34.04
CA PRO A 170 22.55 0.76 33.34
C PRO A 170 21.35 -0.03 33.86
N PHE A 171 21.12 -0.03 35.18
CA PHE A 171 19.97 -0.71 35.77
C PHE A 171 18.64 -0.11 35.26
N MET A 172 18.50 1.22 35.32
CA MET A 172 17.28 1.90 34.91
C MET A 172 17.06 1.87 33.40
N VAL A 173 18.10 1.90 32.57
CA VAL A 173 17.99 1.67 31.11
C VAL A 173 17.34 0.31 30.84
N GLU A 174 17.83 -0.74 31.49
CA GLU A 174 17.28 -2.09 31.28
C GLU A 174 15.86 -2.23 31.83
N ARG A 175 15.56 -1.69 33.02
CA ARG A 175 14.20 -1.73 33.57
C ARG A 175 13.20 -0.90 32.74
N SER A 176 13.62 0.22 32.17
CA SER A 176 12.77 1.09 31.35
C SER A 176 12.38 0.40 30.04
N LYS A 177 13.29 -0.36 29.42
CA LYS A 177 13.01 -1.16 28.22
C LYS A 177 11.97 -2.26 28.45
N GLU A 178 11.91 -2.82 29.66
CA GLU A 178 10.87 -3.81 30.00
C GLU A 178 9.45 -3.22 29.90
N ALA A 179 9.32 -1.90 30.07
CA ALA A 179 8.09 -1.17 29.87
C ALA A 179 7.94 -0.56 28.46
N ALA A 180 8.65 -1.11 27.48
CA ALA A 180 8.66 -0.70 26.08
C ALA A 180 9.03 0.79 25.86
N THR A 181 9.70 1.42 26.83
CA THR A 181 10.22 2.78 26.66
C THR A 181 11.60 2.77 26.00
N VAL A 182 11.98 3.91 25.42
CA VAL A 182 13.26 4.12 24.73
C VAL A 182 14.14 5.04 25.58
N PRO A 183 15.01 4.50 26.46
CA PRO A 183 15.75 5.29 27.43
C PRO A 183 17.04 5.91 26.85
N TYR A 184 17.30 7.17 27.20
CA TYR A 184 18.54 7.89 26.87
C TYR A 184 19.15 8.51 28.13
N VAL A 185 20.48 8.49 28.23
CA VAL A 185 21.20 8.92 29.46
C VAL A 185 21.94 10.24 29.24
N ALA A 186 21.51 11.27 29.96
CA ALA A 186 22.25 12.51 30.15
C ALA A 186 23.27 12.31 31.27
N ARG A 187 24.53 12.09 30.87
CA ARG A 187 25.65 11.76 31.78
C ARG A 187 26.07 12.90 32.72
N LYS A 188 25.54 14.10 32.51
CA LYS A 188 25.77 15.28 33.33
C LYS A 188 24.46 16.06 33.43
N GLU A 189 24.35 16.87 34.47
CA GLU A 189 23.27 17.84 34.58
C GLU A 189 23.24 18.77 33.36
N SER A 190 22.05 18.92 32.79
CA SER A 190 21.81 19.73 31.60
C SER A 190 20.41 20.31 31.67
N THR A 191 20.30 21.63 31.58
CA THR A 191 19.00 22.31 31.44
C THR A 191 18.44 22.02 30.06
N GLY A 192 17.22 21.47 30.04
CA GLY A 192 16.62 20.88 28.84
C GLY A 192 17.16 19.50 28.49
N PHE A 193 17.82 18.80 29.42
CA PHE A 193 18.28 17.41 29.24
C PHE A 193 19.13 17.26 27.97
N ILE A 194 18.82 16.28 27.12
CA ILE A 194 19.44 16.07 25.80
C ILE A 194 18.57 16.73 24.74
N PHE A 195 17.32 16.29 24.59
CA PHE A 195 16.51 16.67 23.44
C PHE A 195 15.97 18.10 23.54
N ASN A 196 15.40 18.52 24.67
CA ASN A 196 14.93 19.91 24.83
C ASN A 196 16.08 20.93 24.67
N ARG A 197 17.32 20.54 24.98
CA ARG A 197 18.53 21.35 24.73
C ARG A 197 18.87 21.46 23.24
N LEU A 198 18.76 20.36 22.48
CA LEU A 198 18.91 20.37 21.02
C LEU A 198 17.81 21.23 20.39
N TRP A 199 16.57 21.02 20.82
CA TRP A 199 15.42 21.78 20.36
C TRP A 199 15.57 23.27 20.64
N ALA A 200 16.05 23.67 21.83
CA ALA A 200 16.35 25.07 22.14
C ALA A 200 17.41 25.68 21.20
N ALA A 201 18.36 24.89 20.69
CA ALA A 201 19.34 25.38 19.72
C ALA A 201 18.73 25.60 18.33
N VAL A 202 17.95 24.62 17.84
CA VAL A 202 17.21 24.74 16.58
C VAL A 202 16.29 25.95 16.62
N LYS A 203 15.47 26.04 17.68
CA LYS A 203 14.51 27.11 17.87
C LYS A 203 15.17 28.49 17.91
N ARG A 204 16.29 28.63 18.64
CA ARG A 204 17.05 29.89 18.70
C ARG A 204 17.54 30.32 17.33
N GLU A 205 18.04 29.38 16.52
CA GLU A 205 18.55 29.69 15.18
C GLU A 205 17.41 30.09 14.23
N VAL A 206 16.29 29.36 14.26
CA VAL A 206 15.08 29.72 13.50
C VAL A 206 14.60 31.13 13.84
N LEU A 207 14.52 31.47 15.14
CA LEU A 207 14.15 32.83 15.56
C LEU A 207 15.16 33.88 15.07
N THR A 208 16.45 33.54 15.02
CA THR A 208 17.50 34.45 14.56
C THR A 208 17.38 34.72 13.05
N ILE A 209 17.14 33.68 12.24
CA ILE A 209 16.89 33.80 10.79
C ILE A 209 15.67 34.69 10.53
N LEU A 210 14.59 34.48 11.28
CA LEU A 210 13.37 35.30 11.19
C LEU A 210 13.63 36.76 11.61
N ALA A 211 14.36 36.98 12.71
CA ALA A 211 14.68 38.31 13.22
C ALA A 211 15.61 39.10 12.28
N GLU A 212 16.48 38.42 11.54
CA GLU A 212 17.34 39.01 10.53
C GLU A 212 16.62 39.25 9.19
N GLY A 213 15.38 38.77 9.05
CA GLY A 213 14.58 38.89 7.82
C GLY A 213 15.13 38.07 6.66
N VAL A 214 15.90 37.01 6.95
CA VAL A 214 16.52 36.16 5.92
C VAL A 214 15.47 35.31 5.19
N SER A 215 14.41 34.90 5.88
CA SER A 215 13.31 34.09 5.33
C SER A 215 12.05 34.19 6.22
N VAL A 216 10.97 33.52 5.84
CA VAL A 216 9.67 33.49 6.53
C VAL A 216 9.37 32.10 7.13
N PRO A 217 8.44 31.98 8.11
CA PRO A 217 8.14 30.71 8.76
C PRO A 217 7.80 29.57 7.79
N GLU A 218 7.04 29.86 6.74
CA GLU A 218 6.61 28.92 5.70
C GLU A 218 7.80 28.26 5.00
N GLU A 219 8.77 29.06 4.58
CA GLU A 219 9.96 28.60 3.87
C GLU A 219 10.90 27.80 4.79
N ILE A 220 11.09 28.27 6.03
CA ILE A 220 11.93 27.57 7.01
C ILE A 220 11.35 26.19 7.33
N ASP A 221 10.05 26.10 7.57
CA ASP A 221 9.39 24.82 7.87
C ASP A 221 9.37 23.89 6.64
N SER A 222 9.15 24.45 5.43
CA SER A 222 9.25 23.68 4.18
C SER A 222 10.66 23.13 3.98
N MET A 223 11.70 23.96 4.11
CA MET A 223 13.09 23.52 3.99
C MET A 223 13.45 22.50 5.07
N TRP A 224 12.99 22.67 6.31
CA TRP A 224 13.21 21.71 7.38
C TRP A 224 12.58 20.35 7.05
N GLN A 225 11.37 20.36 6.50
CA GLN A 225 10.65 19.17 6.06
C GLN A 225 11.41 18.43 4.96
N GLU A 226 11.90 19.16 3.94
CA GLU A 226 12.65 18.58 2.84
C GLU A 226 14.02 18.03 3.27
N MET A 227 14.72 18.73 4.17
CA MET A 227 16.11 18.38 4.52
C MET A 227 16.25 17.37 5.66
N PHE A 228 15.33 17.33 6.63
CA PHE A 228 15.54 16.59 7.86
C PHE A 228 14.46 15.55 8.17
N VAL A 229 13.17 15.90 8.12
CA VAL A 229 12.09 14.98 8.53
C VAL A 229 10.81 15.22 7.73
N LYS A 230 10.52 14.35 6.75
CA LYS A 230 9.19 14.28 6.10
C LYS A 230 8.14 13.82 7.12
N GLY A 231 7.01 14.54 7.21
CA GLY A 231 5.93 14.24 8.16
C GLY A 231 6.25 14.49 9.65
N GLY A 232 7.40 15.12 9.94
CA GLY A 232 7.86 15.38 11.30
C GLY A 232 7.43 16.73 11.88
N SER A 233 7.81 16.97 13.13
CA SER A 233 7.58 18.25 13.83
C SER A 233 8.34 19.39 13.14
N LEU A 234 7.62 20.35 12.56
CA LEU A 234 8.21 21.50 11.86
C LEU A 234 8.51 22.65 12.83
N PRO A 235 9.66 23.34 12.74
CA PRO A 235 10.11 24.21 13.81
C PRO A 235 9.16 25.37 14.17
N CYS A 236 8.66 26.10 13.19
CA CYS A 236 7.78 27.26 13.38
C CYS A 236 6.38 26.80 13.80
N LYS A 237 5.80 25.79 13.13
CA LYS A 237 4.51 25.21 13.56
C LYS A 237 4.57 24.61 14.96
N THR A 238 5.70 24.02 15.34
CA THR A 238 5.90 23.48 16.70
C THR A 238 5.92 24.60 17.73
N MET A 239 6.57 25.73 17.44
CA MET A 239 6.53 26.91 18.30
C MET A 239 5.11 27.49 18.43
N ASP A 240 4.34 27.54 17.34
CA ASP A 240 2.95 27.99 17.36
C ASP A 240 2.04 27.04 18.15
N ALA A 241 2.26 25.72 18.04
CA ALA A 241 1.53 24.72 18.81
C ALA A 241 1.81 24.82 20.32
N VAL A 242 3.07 25.07 20.71
CA VAL A 242 3.46 25.31 22.11
C VAL A 242 2.94 26.67 22.64
N GLY A 243 2.87 27.64 21.74
CA GLY A 243 2.48 29.01 21.99
C GLY A 243 3.68 29.92 22.23
N LEU A 244 3.70 31.06 21.53
CA LEU A 244 4.89 31.92 21.42
C LEU A 244 5.29 32.61 22.73
N ASP A 245 4.34 32.85 23.63
CA ASP A 245 4.57 33.34 24.99
C ASP A 245 5.23 32.26 25.87
N THR A 246 4.77 31.02 25.79
CA THR A 246 5.41 29.87 26.45
C THR A 246 6.83 29.71 25.92
N VAL A 247 7.01 29.80 24.60
CA VAL A 247 8.32 29.77 23.95
C VAL A 247 9.22 30.89 24.47
N ALA A 248 8.74 32.14 24.51
CA ALA A 248 9.50 33.28 25.00
C ALA A 248 9.87 33.16 26.48
N PHE A 249 8.98 32.61 27.31
CA PHE A 249 9.25 32.35 28.73
C PHE A 249 10.38 31.33 28.91
N ILE A 250 10.31 30.20 28.21
CA ILE A 250 11.33 29.14 28.26
C ILE A 250 12.67 29.65 27.71
N GLU A 251 12.66 30.35 26.57
CA GLU A 251 13.89 30.91 26.00
C GLU A 251 14.52 31.98 26.89
N SER A 252 13.72 32.80 27.58
CA SER A 252 14.25 33.79 28.54
C SER A 252 15.09 33.11 29.62
N HIS A 253 14.64 31.94 30.10
CA HIS A 253 15.39 31.15 31.07
C HIS A 253 16.71 30.64 30.48
N TYR A 254 16.69 30.03 29.29
CA TYR A 254 17.91 29.54 28.63
C TYR A 254 18.90 30.65 28.29
N VAL A 255 18.42 31.80 27.85
CA VAL A 255 19.23 32.99 27.56
C VAL A 255 19.95 33.47 28.82
N SER A 256 19.21 33.61 29.92
CA SER A 256 19.78 34.03 31.21
C SER A 256 20.80 33.02 31.75
N GLU A 257 20.47 31.72 31.72
CA GLU A 257 21.35 30.70 32.28
C GLU A 257 22.63 30.51 31.46
N ARG A 258 22.55 30.67 30.13
CA ARG A 258 23.68 30.43 29.22
C ARG A 258 24.43 31.70 28.82
N GLY A 259 23.98 32.88 29.27
CA GLY A 259 24.58 34.17 28.91
C GLY A 259 24.48 34.49 27.41
N LEU A 260 23.37 34.10 26.78
CA LEU A 260 23.10 34.38 25.35
C LEU A 260 22.48 35.76 25.19
N SER A 261 22.37 36.27 23.95
CA SER A 261 21.64 37.52 23.67
C SER A 261 20.14 37.26 23.50
N PRO A 262 19.24 38.02 24.16
CA PRO A 262 17.79 37.93 23.95
C PRO A 262 17.30 38.63 22.68
N GLU A 263 18.11 39.53 22.11
CA GLU A 263 17.70 40.52 21.09
C GLU A 263 16.98 39.88 19.89
N LYS A 264 17.62 38.87 19.26
CA LYS A 264 17.09 38.20 18.06
C LYS A 264 16.16 37.02 18.35
N THR A 265 15.80 36.80 19.61
CA THR A 265 15.00 35.64 20.02
C THR A 265 13.80 36.06 20.86
N VAL A 266 14.01 36.22 22.17
CA VAL A 266 12.98 36.58 23.14
C VAL A 266 12.42 37.97 22.86
N ASP A 267 13.30 38.95 22.60
CA ASP A 267 12.87 40.33 22.39
C ASP A 267 12.19 40.47 21.01
N PHE A 268 12.74 39.84 19.98
CA PHE A 268 12.09 39.70 18.68
C PHE A 268 10.66 39.13 18.79
N LEU A 269 10.46 38.02 19.50
CA LEU A 269 9.13 37.43 19.72
C LEU A 269 8.20 38.40 20.45
N LYS A 270 8.68 39.06 21.50
CA LYS A 270 7.90 40.02 22.29
C LYS A 270 7.44 41.19 21.44
N GLU A 271 8.35 41.78 20.66
CA GLU A 271 8.10 42.98 19.89
C GLU A 271 7.23 42.71 18.66
N ASN A 272 7.46 41.60 17.96
CA ASN A 272 6.85 41.34 16.65
C ASN A 272 5.60 40.42 16.69
N TYR A 273 5.40 39.68 17.78
CA TYR A 273 4.27 38.75 17.92
C TYR A 273 3.47 39.00 19.20
N LEU A 274 4.12 38.92 20.38
CA LEU A 274 3.39 38.96 21.65
C LEU A 274 2.74 40.32 21.92
N SER A 275 3.41 41.43 21.56
CA SER A 275 2.85 42.79 21.68
C SER A 275 1.58 42.98 20.85
N GLN A 276 1.41 42.18 19.80
CA GLN A 276 0.27 42.18 18.88
C GLN A 276 -0.79 41.14 19.26
N GLY A 277 -0.60 40.42 20.38
CA GLY A 277 -1.50 39.35 20.83
C GLY A 277 -1.38 38.05 20.03
N LYS A 278 -0.33 37.87 19.22
CA LYS A 278 -0.07 36.63 18.47
C LYS A 278 0.66 35.63 19.35
N LEU A 279 -0.08 34.64 19.86
CA LEU A 279 0.39 33.64 20.82
C LEU A 279 0.53 32.24 20.22
N GLY A 280 0.37 32.06 18.91
CA GLY A 280 0.31 30.76 18.25
C GLY A 280 -1.11 30.18 18.23
N ASN A 281 -1.20 28.85 18.13
CA ASN A 281 -2.45 28.09 17.92
C ASN A 281 -3.49 28.28 19.03
N LYS A 282 -3.06 28.76 20.21
CA LYS A 282 -3.95 29.00 21.35
C LYS A 282 -4.69 30.34 21.32
N CYS A 283 -4.50 31.15 20.28
CA CYS A 283 -5.21 32.43 20.15
C CYS A 283 -5.75 32.65 18.73
N ALA A 284 -6.85 33.41 18.63
CA ALA A 284 -7.50 33.73 17.36
C ALA A 284 -6.70 34.69 16.47
N SER A 285 -5.60 35.26 16.97
CA SER A 285 -4.68 36.10 16.20
C SER A 285 -3.52 35.31 15.57
N GLY A 286 -3.42 34.01 15.85
CA GLY A 286 -2.36 33.13 15.33
C GLY A 286 -1.01 33.36 16.00
N GLY A 287 0.06 32.92 15.33
CA GLY A 287 1.45 33.11 15.76
C GLY A 287 2.33 33.49 14.58
N PHE A 288 3.32 32.65 14.29
CA PHE A 288 4.05 32.68 13.04
C PHE A 288 3.11 32.47 11.85
N TYR A 289 2.17 31.54 11.98
CA TYR A 289 1.11 31.31 11.01
C TYR A 289 -0.17 32.06 11.40
N PRO A 290 -1.04 32.40 10.42
CA PRO A 290 -2.38 32.91 10.70
C PRO A 290 -3.16 31.94 11.61
N ALA A 291 -4.08 32.47 12.41
CA ALA A 291 -4.99 31.61 13.16
C ALA A 291 -5.73 30.70 12.19
N ALA A 292 -5.78 29.41 12.50
CA ALA A 292 -6.74 28.53 11.87
C ALA A 292 -8.14 29.17 12.02
N PRO A 293 -8.97 29.20 10.96
CA PRO A 293 -10.31 29.75 11.05
C PRO A 293 -11.03 29.14 12.25
N PRO A 294 -11.79 29.93 13.03
CA PRO A 294 -12.34 29.48 14.29
C PRO A 294 -13.10 28.18 14.06
N ALA A 295 -12.68 27.12 14.75
CA ALA A 295 -13.47 25.90 14.85
C ALA A 295 -14.84 26.31 15.39
N THR A 296 -15.83 26.29 14.51
CA THR A 296 -17.23 26.47 14.87
C THR A 296 -17.52 25.39 15.90
N ASN A 297 -17.80 25.81 17.13
CA ASN A 297 -18.33 24.96 18.18
C ASN A 297 -19.75 24.54 17.78
N THR A 298 -19.83 23.61 16.84
CA THR A 298 -20.97 22.74 16.60
C THR A 298 -20.42 21.32 16.69
N THR A 299 -21.01 20.57 17.60
CA THR A 299 -20.77 19.16 17.89
C THR A 299 -20.53 18.30 16.64
N ALA A 300 -19.44 17.52 16.69
CA ALA A 300 -18.90 16.56 15.71
C ALA A 300 -17.89 17.17 14.72
N GLN A 301 -16.62 16.75 14.83
CA GLN A 301 -15.64 16.94 13.76
C GLN A 301 -16.13 16.22 12.49
N PRO A 302 -15.90 16.78 11.29
CA PRO A 302 -16.28 16.13 10.05
C PRO A 302 -15.60 14.76 9.94
N LYS A 303 -16.33 13.80 9.40
CA LYS A 303 -15.87 12.42 9.19
C LYS A 303 -15.77 12.17 7.71
N ILE A 304 -14.77 11.40 7.32
CA ILE A 304 -14.62 10.94 5.94
C ILE A 304 -15.03 9.47 5.95
N ILE A 305 -15.95 9.09 5.08
CA ILE A 305 -16.28 7.68 4.82
C ILE A 305 -15.80 7.38 3.41
N ALA A 306 -14.98 6.35 3.27
CA ALA A 306 -14.44 5.93 1.98
C ALA A 306 -14.60 4.42 1.81
N LEU A 307 -14.43 3.97 0.57
CA LEU A 307 -14.42 2.56 0.20
C LEU A 307 -12.98 2.11 0.05
N ASP A 308 -12.72 0.90 0.53
CA ASP A 308 -11.51 0.14 0.25
C ASP A 308 -11.89 -1.06 -0.62
N LEU A 309 -11.30 -1.17 -1.80
CA LEU A 309 -11.57 -2.28 -2.72
C LEU A 309 -11.05 -3.63 -2.17
N GLY A 310 -10.09 -3.59 -1.25
CA GLY A 310 -9.42 -4.77 -0.70
C GLY A 310 -8.34 -5.37 -1.62
N LEU A 311 -7.93 -4.64 -2.67
CA LEU A 311 -6.88 -5.08 -3.60
C LEU A 311 -5.49 -5.20 -2.93
N SER A 312 -5.27 -4.50 -1.82
CA SER A 312 -4.05 -4.59 -1.01
C SER A 312 -4.10 -5.67 0.08
N ALA A 313 -5.15 -6.48 0.15
CA ALA A 313 -5.25 -7.56 1.13
C ALA A 313 -4.13 -8.60 0.91
N PRO A 314 -3.55 -9.19 1.97
CA PRO A 314 -2.51 -10.23 1.86
C PRO A 314 -2.91 -11.44 1.01
N THR A 315 -4.22 -11.66 0.86
CA THR A 315 -4.81 -12.60 -0.09
C THR A 315 -5.86 -11.82 -0.89
N PRO A 316 -5.54 -11.41 -2.12
CA PRO A 316 -6.49 -10.73 -2.99
C PRO A 316 -7.72 -11.62 -3.21
N GLY A 317 -8.91 -11.02 -3.19
CA GLY A 317 -10.15 -11.73 -3.39
C GLY A 317 -11.28 -10.81 -3.81
N PHE A 318 -12.29 -11.36 -4.48
CA PHE A 318 -13.42 -10.54 -4.93
C PHE A 318 -14.25 -9.96 -3.78
N ASN A 319 -14.21 -10.57 -2.58
CA ASN A 319 -15.05 -10.22 -1.43
C ASN A 319 -14.28 -9.66 -0.23
N VAL A 320 -13.12 -9.02 -0.42
CA VAL A 320 -12.32 -8.47 0.70
C VAL A 320 -12.50 -6.96 0.88
N GLY A 321 -13.36 -6.31 0.07
CA GLY A 321 -13.61 -4.88 0.13
C GLY A 321 -14.32 -4.43 1.41
N GLN A 322 -14.14 -3.17 1.77
CA GLN A 322 -14.61 -2.58 3.02
C GLN A 322 -15.14 -1.16 2.83
N ILE A 323 -15.96 -0.72 3.79
CA ILE A 323 -16.33 0.68 3.97
C ILE A 323 -15.68 1.14 5.27
N VAL A 324 -14.88 2.20 5.20
CA VAL A 324 -14.03 2.65 6.30
C VAL A 324 -14.35 4.10 6.69
N GLU A 325 -14.22 4.38 7.99
CA GLU A 325 -14.38 5.72 8.56
C GLU A 325 -13.01 6.27 8.93
N PHE A 326 -12.67 7.45 8.41
CA PHE A 326 -11.51 8.26 8.79
C PHE A 326 -11.97 9.52 9.54
N SER A 327 -11.10 10.04 10.40
CA SER A 327 -11.25 11.40 10.92
C SER A 327 -10.91 12.44 9.85
N ALA A 328 -11.27 13.70 10.08
CA ALA A 328 -11.00 14.82 9.16
C ALA A 328 -9.52 14.99 8.77
N ASP A 329 -8.60 14.49 9.61
CA ASP A 329 -7.15 14.50 9.39
C ASP A 329 -6.63 13.22 8.69
N GLY A 330 -7.54 12.35 8.22
CA GLY A 330 -7.20 11.15 7.46
C GLY A 330 -6.76 9.94 8.29
N LYS A 331 -6.88 9.99 9.63
CA LYS A 331 -6.59 8.82 10.46
C LYS A 331 -7.76 7.83 10.44
N LEU A 332 -7.46 6.57 10.11
CA LEU A 332 -8.43 5.47 10.15
C LEU A 332 -8.99 5.33 11.56
N GLN A 333 -10.32 5.42 11.69
CA GLN A 333 -11.04 5.29 12.96
C GLN A 333 -11.55 3.87 13.14
N ARG A 334 -12.25 3.34 12.13
CA ARG A 334 -12.85 2.00 12.15
C ARG A 334 -13.30 1.55 10.77
N VAL A 335 -13.50 0.25 10.65
CA VAL A 335 -14.20 -0.38 9.52
C VAL A 335 -15.69 -0.43 9.84
N LEU A 336 -16.53 0.13 8.98
CA LEU A 336 -18.00 0.17 9.13
C LEU A 336 -18.65 -1.10 8.56
N VAL A 337 -18.23 -1.52 7.38
CA VAL A 337 -18.77 -2.70 6.68
C VAL A 337 -17.61 -3.47 6.06
N LYS A 338 -17.65 -4.80 6.15
CA LYS A 338 -16.62 -5.72 5.64
C LYS A 338 -17.18 -6.63 4.57
N ASP A 339 -16.30 -7.39 3.94
CA ASP A 339 -16.62 -8.50 3.04
C ASP A 339 -17.46 -8.07 1.82
N GLN A 340 -17.11 -6.92 1.25
CA GLN A 340 -17.79 -6.35 0.09
C GLN A 340 -17.19 -6.83 -1.23
N ALA A 341 -18.07 -7.07 -2.20
CA ALA A 341 -17.73 -7.62 -3.51
C ALA A 341 -17.26 -6.50 -4.46
N LEU A 342 -15.99 -6.10 -4.33
CA LEU A 342 -15.40 -4.95 -5.04
C LEU A 342 -16.29 -3.69 -4.99
N PRO A 343 -16.42 -3.03 -3.83
CA PRO A 343 -17.26 -1.84 -3.70
C PRO A 343 -16.71 -0.65 -4.50
N ASP A 344 -17.57 0.16 -5.15
CA ASP A 344 -17.12 1.25 -6.04
C ASP A 344 -17.77 2.61 -5.72
N GLY A 345 -19.07 2.77 -5.95
CA GLY A 345 -19.78 4.03 -5.69
C GLY A 345 -20.23 4.16 -4.24
N LEU A 346 -20.11 5.34 -3.64
CA LEU A 346 -20.59 5.65 -2.28
C LEU A 346 -21.31 7.00 -2.24
N ALA A 347 -22.49 7.05 -1.61
CA ALA A 347 -23.13 8.31 -1.25
C ALA A 347 -23.85 8.22 0.10
N ILE A 348 -24.03 9.38 0.73
CA ILE A 348 -24.58 9.52 2.07
C ILE A 348 -25.73 10.51 2.04
N ASP A 349 -26.85 10.12 2.65
CA ASP A 349 -27.91 11.04 3.06
C ASP A 349 -27.84 11.18 4.59
N SER A 350 -27.31 12.31 5.05
CA SER A 350 -27.19 12.60 6.49
C SER A 350 -28.53 12.84 7.17
N ALA A 351 -29.54 13.33 6.44
CA ALA A 351 -30.87 13.56 6.98
C ALA A 351 -31.61 12.23 7.21
N ALA A 352 -31.51 11.30 6.25
CA ALA A 352 -32.00 9.94 6.39
C ALA A 352 -31.11 9.06 7.29
N LYS A 353 -29.89 9.52 7.61
CA LYS A 353 -28.85 8.77 8.35
C LYS A 353 -28.50 7.45 7.69
N ARG A 354 -28.48 7.44 6.36
CA ARG A 354 -28.23 6.25 5.54
C ARG A 354 -27.07 6.50 4.59
N MET A 355 -26.25 5.48 4.42
CA MET A 355 -25.27 5.41 3.34
C MET A 355 -25.72 4.38 2.30
N PHE A 356 -25.31 4.58 1.07
CA PHE A 356 -25.59 3.72 -0.07
C PHE A 356 -24.30 3.44 -0.80
N TRP A 357 -24.09 2.21 -1.25
CA TRP A 357 -22.93 1.86 -2.06
C TRP A 357 -23.25 0.81 -3.12
N THR A 358 -22.44 0.76 -4.17
CA THR A 358 -22.49 -0.29 -5.20
C THR A 358 -21.39 -1.32 -4.96
N ASN A 359 -21.71 -2.59 -5.24
CA ASN A 359 -20.75 -3.68 -5.33
C ASN A 359 -20.75 -4.16 -6.78
N MET A 360 -19.59 -4.12 -7.42
CA MET A 360 -19.45 -4.41 -8.84
C MET A 360 -19.80 -5.86 -9.19
N GLY A 361 -19.54 -6.79 -8.27
CA GLY A 361 -19.54 -8.21 -8.64
C GLY A 361 -18.38 -8.52 -9.58
N VAL A 362 -18.56 -9.52 -10.44
CA VAL A 362 -17.58 -9.89 -11.46
C VAL A 362 -17.93 -9.16 -12.76
N PRO A 363 -17.05 -8.30 -13.28
CA PRO A 363 -17.31 -7.57 -14.51
C PRO A 363 -17.80 -8.49 -15.65
N GLY A 364 -18.89 -8.08 -16.31
CA GLY A 364 -19.51 -8.85 -17.39
C GLY A 364 -20.56 -9.86 -16.92
N LYS A 365 -20.63 -10.18 -15.62
CA LYS A 365 -21.68 -11.04 -15.03
C LYS A 365 -22.78 -10.19 -14.39
N ASP A 366 -24.01 -10.70 -14.45
CA ASP A 366 -25.17 -10.05 -13.81
C ASP A 366 -25.21 -10.33 -12.30
N ASP A 367 -24.11 -10.13 -11.56
CA ASP A 367 -24.02 -10.39 -10.11
C ASP A 367 -23.73 -9.12 -9.28
N GLY A 368 -23.69 -7.96 -9.91
CA GLY A 368 -23.61 -6.67 -9.24
C GLY A 368 -24.81 -6.36 -8.35
N ALA A 369 -24.60 -5.50 -7.35
CA ALA A 369 -25.61 -5.15 -6.36
C ALA A 369 -25.49 -3.73 -5.82
N VAL A 370 -26.58 -3.22 -5.26
CA VAL A 370 -26.63 -1.94 -4.55
C VAL A 370 -27.10 -2.18 -3.13
N TYR A 371 -26.40 -1.59 -2.17
CA TYR A 371 -26.64 -1.76 -0.74
C TYR A 371 -26.91 -0.43 -0.06
N SER A 372 -27.49 -0.52 1.14
CA SER A 372 -27.63 0.61 2.03
C SER A 372 -27.52 0.18 3.48
N ALA A 373 -27.00 1.06 4.34
CA ALA A 373 -26.87 0.82 5.77
C ALA A 373 -26.99 2.12 6.56
N ASN A 374 -27.14 2.02 7.88
CA ASN A 374 -26.95 3.14 8.78
C ASN A 374 -25.49 3.63 8.72
N LEU A 375 -25.25 4.90 9.06
CA LEU A 375 -23.89 5.49 9.05
C LEU A 375 -22.89 4.84 10.03
N ASP A 376 -23.35 3.96 10.91
CA ASP A 376 -22.51 3.15 11.80
C ASP A 376 -22.22 1.74 11.27
N GLY A 377 -22.68 1.41 10.06
CA GLY A 377 -22.54 0.10 9.42
C GLY A 377 -23.64 -0.91 9.76
N SER A 378 -24.60 -0.56 10.64
CA SER A 378 -25.71 -1.44 11.00
C SER A 378 -26.87 -1.39 9.97
N ASP A 379 -27.81 -2.32 10.05
CA ASP A 379 -29.01 -2.40 9.17
C ASP A 379 -28.66 -2.41 7.67
N ILE A 380 -27.71 -3.27 7.29
CA ILE A 380 -27.35 -3.49 5.89
C ILE A 380 -28.54 -4.11 5.15
N GLN A 381 -28.99 -3.43 4.10
CA GLN A 381 -30.07 -3.85 3.22
C GLN A 381 -29.59 -3.91 1.78
N LYS A 382 -29.99 -4.97 1.07
CA LYS A 382 -29.83 -5.10 -0.37
C LYS A 382 -30.95 -4.32 -1.05
N ILE A 383 -30.59 -3.20 -1.67
CA ILE A 383 -31.50 -2.33 -2.40
C ILE A 383 -31.73 -2.88 -3.81
N VAL A 384 -30.66 -3.34 -4.46
CA VAL A 384 -30.74 -4.12 -5.70
C VAL A 384 -29.96 -5.41 -5.50
N THR A 385 -30.63 -6.54 -5.72
CA THR A 385 -30.04 -7.87 -5.50
C THR A 385 -29.21 -8.32 -6.69
N PRO A 386 -28.12 -9.09 -6.45
CA PRO A 386 -27.39 -9.82 -7.51
C PRO A 386 -28.35 -10.58 -8.42
N GLY A 387 -28.05 -10.63 -9.72
CA GLY A 387 -28.91 -11.22 -10.76
C GLY A 387 -29.66 -10.20 -11.62
N THR A 388 -29.58 -8.90 -11.30
CA THR A 388 -30.41 -7.86 -11.94
C THR A 388 -29.60 -6.87 -12.78
N ILE A 389 -28.41 -6.51 -12.29
CA ILE A 389 -27.53 -5.49 -12.86
C ILE A 389 -26.14 -6.12 -13.03
N ASN A 390 -25.36 -5.59 -13.97
CA ASN A 390 -24.06 -6.18 -14.32
C ASN A 390 -22.96 -5.67 -13.40
N THR A 391 -22.37 -4.52 -13.73
CA THR A 391 -21.25 -3.92 -12.99
C THR A 391 -21.64 -2.53 -12.53
N PRO A 392 -22.37 -2.39 -11.42
CA PRO A 392 -22.76 -1.08 -10.93
C PRO A 392 -21.54 -0.28 -10.46
N LYS A 393 -21.51 1.00 -10.86
CA LYS A 393 -20.39 1.93 -10.66
C LYS A 393 -20.79 3.06 -9.70
N GLN A 394 -20.33 4.28 -9.93
CA GLN A 394 -20.66 5.46 -9.13
C GLN A 394 -22.17 5.61 -8.96
N LEU A 395 -22.58 6.23 -7.85
CA LEU A 395 -23.97 6.48 -7.52
C LEU A 395 -24.18 7.90 -6.97
N ALA A 396 -25.35 8.46 -7.25
CA ALA A 396 -25.80 9.77 -6.79
C ALA A 396 -27.19 9.67 -6.15
N LEU A 397 -27.50 10.61 -5.25
CA LEU A 397 -28.76 10.63 -4.52
C LEU A 397 -29.56 11.89 -4.87
N ASP A 398 -30.83 11.72 -5.22
CA ASP A 398 -31.82 12.78 -5.08
C ASP A 398 -32.43 12.65 -3.69
N GLN A 399 -31.88 13.41 -2.74
CA GLN A 399 -32.29 13.36 -1.33
C GLN A 399 -33.73 13.85 -1.14
N SER A 400 -34.21 14.77 -2.00
CA SER A 400 -35.55 15.35 -1.90
C SER A 400 -36.63 14.35 -2.33
N ALA A 401 -36.34 13.55 -3.36
CA ALA A 401 -37.23 12.51 -3.86
C ALA A 401 -36.98 11.13 -3.25
N HIS A 402 -35.95 11.00 -2.39
CA HIS A 402 -35.46 9.73 -1.85
C HIS A 402 -35.18 8.68 -2.95
N LYS A 403 -34.40 9.09 -3.96
CA LYS A 403 -34.01 8.22 -5.08
C LYS A 403 -32.51 8.04 -5.18
N VAL A 404 -32.10 6.83 -5.57
CA VAL A 404 -30.72 6.45 -5.89
C VAL A 404 -30.58 6.33 -7.40
N TYR A 405 -29.53 6.93 -7.94
CA TYR A 405 -29.13 6.84 -9.35
C TYR A 405 -27.77 6.16 -9.40
N PHE A 406 -27.55 5.23 -10.33
CA PHE A 406 -26.26 4.57 -10.47
C PHE A 406 -26.04 4.11 -11.91
N SER A 407 -24.78 4.08 -12.33
CA SER A 407 -24.38 3.57 -13.64
C SER A 407 -24.13 2.07 -13.59
N ASP A 408 -24.30 1.39 -14.72
CA ASP A 408 -23.96 -0.02 -14.95
C ASP A 408 -23.03 -0.10 -16.17
N ARG A 409 -21.75 -0.43 -15.93
CA ARG A 409 -20.66 -0.28 -16.89
C ARG A 409 -20.82 -1.21 -18.08
N GLU A 410 -20.62 -2.50 -17.90
CA GLU A 410 -20.81 -3.54 -18.92
C GLU A 410 -22.28 -3.79 -19.25
N GLY A 411 -23.20 -3.37 -18.37
CA GLY A 411 -24.63 -3.37 -18.68
C GLY A 411 -25.08 -2.18 -19.53
N LEU A 412 -24.19 -1.23 -19.87
CA LEU A 412 -24.46 -0.10 -20.78
C LEU A 412 -25.68 0.74 -20.41
N ARG A 413 -25.95 0.91 -19.11
CA ARG A 413 -27.20 1.49 -18.61
C ARG A 413 -26.96 2.46 -17.47
N VAL A 414 -27.92 3.36 -17.28
CA VAL A 414 -28.08 4.16 -16.07
C VAL A 414 -29.41 3.80 -15.44
N PHE A 415 -29.40 3.50 -14.14
CA PHE A 415 -30.56 3.10 -13.36
C PHE A 415 -30.99 4.17 -12.37
N ARG A 416 -32.27 4.09 -11.98
CA ARG A 416 -32.84 4.81 -10.86
C ARG A 416 -33.75 3.90 -10.05
N CYS A 417 -33.75 4.03 -8.72
CA CYS A 417 -34.73 3.39 -7.83
C CYS A 417 -35.01 4.26 -6.60
N ASN A 418 -36.01 3.89 -5.81
CA ASN A 418 -36.24 4.48 -4.49
C ASN A 418 -35.20 3.96 -3.47
N TYR A 419 -35.07 4.61 -2.32
CA TYR A 419 -34.12 4.21 -1.25
C TYR A 419 -34.31 2.78 -0.71
N ASP A 420 -35.48 2.16 -0.92
CA ASP A 420 -35.80 0.78 -0.57
C ASP A 420 -35.63 -0.21 -1.74
N GLY A 421 -35.20 0.27 -2.91
CA GLY A 421 -35.00 -0.52 -4.12
C GLY A 421 -36.24 -0.65 -5.00
N SER A 422 -37.40 -0.22 -4.52
CA SER A 422 -38.63 -0.23 -5.31
C SER A 422 -38.55 0.75 -6.48
N GLY A 423 -39.30 0.47 -7.54
CA GLY A 423 -39.34 1.33 -8.73
C GLY A 423 -38.02 1.37 -9.51
N LEU A 424 -37.22 0.29 -9.46
CA LEU A 424 -36.02 0.16 -10.28
C LEU A 424 -36.37 0.28 -11.77
N GLU A 425 -35.77 1.27 -12.42
CA GLU A 425 -36.01 1.58 -13.83
C GLU A 425 -34.71 1.97 -14.53
N ILE A 426 -34.61 1.62 -15.81
CA ILE A 426 -33.54 2.07 -16.70
C ILE A 426 -33.94 3.45 -17.21
N ILE A 427 -33.10 4.46 -16.98
CA ILE A 427 -33.36 5.84 -17.42
C ILE A 427 -32.52 6.24 -18.65
N SER A 428 -31.44 5.52 -18.92
CA SER A 428 -30.63 5.65 -20.14
C SER A 428 -30.02 4.29 -20.50
N GLN A 429 -29.92 3.98 -21.79
CA GLN A 429 -29.22 2.81 -22.29
C GLN A 429 -28.38 3.21 -23.51
N THR A 430 -27.07 2.97 -23.45
CA THR A 430 -26.08 3.52 -24.38
C THR A 430 -25.66 2.54 -25.48
N GLY A 431 -26.06 1.28 -25.36
CA GLY A 431 -25.84 0.21 -26.34
C GLY A 431 -26.73 -1.01 -26.06
N ASP A 432 -26.61 -2.04 -26.89
CA ASP A 432 -27.27 -3.32 -26.65
C ASP A 432 -26.37 -4.22 -25.78
N TYR A 433 -26.65 -4.25 -24.48
CA TYR A 433 -25.92 -5.08 -23.52
C TYR A 433 -26.12 -6.59 -23.72
N GLN A 434 -26.88 -7.03 -24.73
CA GLN A 434 -26.93 -8.43 -25.13
C GLN A 434 -25.91 -8.77 -26.24
N GLN A 435 -25.32 -7.77 -26.90
CA GLN A 435 -24.32 -7.95 -27.94
C GLN A 435 -22.90 -7.81 -27.36
N PRO A 436 -22.00 -8.80 -27.57
CA PRO A 436 -20.61 -8.72 -27.11
C PRO A 436 -19.87 -7.47 -27.61
N GLU A 437 -20.03 -7.12 -28.89
CA GLU A 437 -19.40 -5.93 -29.50
C GLU A 437 -19.73 -4.63 -28.74
N ASP A 438 -20.98 -4.48 -28.30
CA ASP A 438 -21.43 -3.31 -27.55
C ASP A 438 -20.93 -3.35 -26.10
N LYS A 439 -20.84 -4.53 -25.49
CA LYS A 439 -20.30 -4.72 -24.13
C LYS A 439 -18.82 -4.41 -24.05
N GLU A 440 -18.06 -4.64 -25.12
CA GLU A 440 -16.61 -4.41 -25.16
C GLU A 440 -16.24 -2.97 -25.57
N ASP A 441 -17.18 -2.24 -26.18
CA ASP A 441 -16.98 -0.83 -26.54
C ASP A 441 -16.98 0.07 -25.29
N ALA A 442 -15.78 0.36 -24.78
CA ALA A 442 -15.56 1.23 -23.64
C ALA A 442 -16.10 2.66 -23.82
N THR A 443 -16.40 3.10 -25.05
CA THR A 443 -17.05 4.39 -25.28
C THR A 443 -18.54 4.35 -24.91
N LYS A 444 -19.14 3.17 -24.76
CA LYS A 444 -20.54 2.97 -24.34
C LYS A 444 -20.68 2.79 -22.82
N TRP A 445 -19.62 2.46 -22.11
CA TRP A 445 -19.58 2.19 -20.67
C TRP A 445 -19.96 3.41 -19.83
N CYS A 446 -21.03 3.28 -19.04
CA CYS A 446 -21.45 4.31 -18.09
C CYS A 446 -20.70 4.14 -16.76
N VAL A 447 -20.12 5.23 -16.23
CA VAL A 447 -19.32 5.17 -14.99
C VAL A 447 -19.81 6.22 -13.98
N GLY A 448 -19.35 7.46 -14.06
CA GLY A 448 -19.74 8.55 -13.16
C GLY A 448 -21.19 8.94 -13.32
N ILE A 449 -21.82 9.42 -12.25
CA ILE A 449 -23.18 9.93 -12.29
C ILE A 449 -23.39 11.06 -11.29
N ALA A 450 -24.10 12.09 -11.72
CA ALA A 450 -24.59 13.17 -10.86
C ALA A 450 -26.05 13.49 -11.19
N VAL A 451 -26.80 14.02 -10.22
CA VAL A 451 -28.20 14.43 -10.39
C VAL A 451 -28.38 15.87 -9.92
N ALA A 452 -29.17 16.65 -10.66
CA ALA A 452 -29.47 18.04 -10.38
C ALA A 452 -30.98 18.31 -10.50
N PRO A 453 -31.77 18.02 -9.44
CA PRO A 453 -33.22 18.22 -9.46
C PRO A 453 -33.64 19.66 -9.77
N ARG A 454 -32.84 20.68 -9.42
CA ARG A 454 -33.13 22.09 -9.74
C ARG A 454 -33.11 22.36 -11.24
N PHE A 455 -32.21 21.70 -11.97
CA PHE A 455 -32.18 21.75 -13.43
C PHE A 455 -33.13 20.74 -14.08
N GLY A 456 -33.66 19.79 -13.30
CA GLY A 456 -34.42 18.66 -13.82
C GLY A 456 -33.56 17.70 -14.64
N LYS A 457 -32.25 17.62 -14.35
CA LYS A 457 -31.25 16.88 -15.15
C LYS A 457 -30.50 15.82 -14.35
N PHE A 458 -30.06 14.78 -15.04
CA PHE A 458 -28.98 13.90 -14.57
C PHE A 458 -27.86 13.88 -15.59
N TYR A 459 -26.66 13.56 -15.12
CA TYR A 459 -25.41 13.61 -15.86
C TYR A 459 -24.67 12.29 -15.68
N TRP A 460 -23.98 11.81 -16.69
CA TRP A 460 -23.14 10.63 -16.57
C TRP A 460 -21.91 10.71 -17.44
N THR A 461 -20.85 9.99 -17.05
CA THR A 461 -19.66 9.84 -17.89
C THR A 461 -19.75 8.59 -18.74
N GLN A 462 -19.13 8.66 -19.91
CA GLN A 462 -18.68 7.48 -20.65
C GLN A 462 -17.17 7.55 -20.79
N LYS A 463 -16.46 6.57 -20.23
CA LYS A 463 -15.01 6.67 -20.02
C LYS A 463 -14.19 6.66 -21.32
N GLY A 464 -14.62 5.88 -22.34
CA GLY A 464 -13.76 5.58 -23.49
C GLY A 464 -12.66 4.56 -23.17
N PRO A 465 -11.84 4.16 -24.15
CA PRO A 465 -10.68 3.30 -23.91
C PRO A 465 -9.73 3.95 -22.89
N SER A 466 -9.00 3.13 -22.12
CA SER A 466 -8.01 3.62 -21.15
C SER A 466 -7.04 4.58 -21.83
N LYS A 467 -6.85 5.79 -21.28
CA LYS A 467 -5.95 6.82 -21.83
C LYS A 467 -6.23 7.15 -23.32
N GLY A 468 -7.46 6.93 -23.78
CA GLY A 468 -7.81 6.93 -25.20
C GLY A 468 -8.28 8.27 -25.76
N ASP A 469 -8.42 9.30 -24.91
CA ASP A 469 -8.96 10.63 -25.25
C ASP A 469 -10.31 10.57 -25.97
N LYS A 470 -11.14 9.56 -25.64
CA LYS A 470 -12.49 9.37 -26.21
C LYS A 470 -13.57 9.42 -25.13
N GLY A 471 -13.21 9.92 -23.95
CA GLY A 471 -14.10 10.12 -22.84
C GLY A 471 -15.11 11.23 -23.12
N ARG A 472 -16.32 11.05 -22.58
CA ARG A 472 -17.46 11.96 -22.80
C ARG A 472 -18.29 12.14 -21.55
N ILE A 473 -18.96 13.28 -21.44
CA ILE A 473 -19.93 13.57 -20.39
C ILE A 473 -21.25 13.94 -21.05
N PHE A 474 -22.33 13.31 -20.60
CA PHE A 474 -23.68 13.52 -21.13
C PHE A 474 -24.63 14.04 -20.07
N CYS A 475 -25.76 14.60 -20.51
CA CYS A 475 -26.91 14.90 -19.67
C CYS A 475 -28.24 14.55 -20.35
N ALA A 476 -29.28 14.35 -19.56
CA ALA A 476 -30.67 14.20 -20.02
C ALA A 476 -31.66 14.61 -18.91
N ASP A 477 -32.95 14.74 -19.26
CA ASP A 477 -34.02 15.07 -18.30
C ASP A 477 -34.22 13.93 -17.27
N ILE A 478 -34.38 14.28 -16.00
CA ILE A 478 -34.73 13.33 -14.92
C ILE A 478 -36.06 12.60 -15.24
N ASP A 479 -37.00 13.34 -15.82
CA ASP A 479 -38.27 12.81 -16.26
C ASP A 479 -38.15 12.29 -17.69
N MET A 480 -38.62 11.06 -17.92
CA MET A 480 -38.65 10.49 -19.26
C MET A 480 -39.61 11.29 -20.15
N PRO A 481 -39.17 11.76 -21.33
CA PRO A 481 -40.08 12.43 -22.26
C PRO A 481 -41.27 11.55 -22.64
N GLN A 482 -42.44 12.18 -22.80
CA GLN A 482 -43.69 11.45 -23.02
C GLN A 482 -43.62 10.52 -24.25
N GLY A 483 -43.89 9.22 -24.04
CA GLY A 483 -43.88 8.22 -25.11
C GLY A 483 -42.49 7.74 -25.54
N ARG A 484 -41.43 8.16 -24.85
CA ARG A 484 -40.06 7.67 -25.03
C ARG A 484 -39.70 6.58 -24.02
N THR A 485 -38.61 5.88 -24.31
CA THR A 485 -37.96 4.86 -23.46
C THR A 485 -36.49 5.23 -23.27
N ALA A 486 -35.78 4.54 -22.37
CA ALA A 486 -34.33 4.73 -22.17
C ALA A 486 -33.48 4.63 -23.44
N THR A 487 -33.92 3.83 -24.42
CA THR A 487 -33.26 3.64 -25.72
C THR A 487 -33.73 4.59 -26.82
N THR A 488 -34.89 5.25 -26.65
CA THR A 488 -35.52 6.08 -27.71
C THR A 488 -35.64 7.55 -27.36
N ARG A 489 -35.22 7.93 -26.15
CA ARG A 489 -35.21 9.31 -25.68
C ARG A 489 -34.22 10.15 -26.50
N ASP A 490 -34.67 11.32 -26.93
CA ASP A 490 -33.97 12.22 -27.87
C ASP A 490 -33.48 13.51 -27.19
N ASP A 491 -33.63 13.59 -25.88
CA ASP A 491 -33.20 14.71 -25.03
C ASP A 491 -31.77 14.52 -24.47
N ILE A 492 -31.10 13.40 -24.78
CA ILE A 492 -29.69 13.17 -24.43
C ILE A 492 -28.80 14.17 -25.17
N ARG A 493 -27.91 14.83 -24.43
CA ARG A 493 -26.91 15.78 -24.96
C ARG A 493 -25.51 15.39 -24.51
N CYS A 494 -24.56 15.41 -25.44
CA CYS A 494 -23.12 15.36 -25.12
C CYS A 494 -22.68 16.78 -24.72
N LEU A 495 -22.19 16.93 -23.49
CA LEU A 495 -21.72 18.20 -22.94
C LEU A 495 -20.24 18.43 -23.26
N LEU A 496 -19.44 17.39 -23.05
CA LEU A 496 -18.00 17.37 -23.25
C LEU A 496 -17.61 16.06 -23.93
N GLU A 497 -16.65 16.14 -24.83
CA GLU A 497 -16.07 15.04 -25.59
C GLU A 497 -14.56 15.23 -25.68
N ASP A 498 -13.86 14.21 -26.19
CA ASP A 498 -12.40 14.16 -26.27
C ASP A 498 -11.73 14.35 -24.90
N LEU A 499 -12.37 13.85 -23.84
CA LEU A 499 -11.81 13.83 -22.50
C LEU A 499 -10.88 12.61 -22.35
N PRO A 500 -9.83 12.68 -21.51
CA PRO A 500 -8.91 11.57 -21.30
C PRO A 500 -9.63 10.27 -20.92
N GLU A 501 -10.27 10.27 -19.74
CA GLU A 501 -11.06 9.15 -19.23
C GLU A 501 -11.87 9.60 -17.99
N PRO A 502 -13.06 10.19 -18.18
CA PRO A 502 -13.83 10.79 -17.09
C PRO A 502 -14.49 9.71 -16.24
N ILE A 503 -14.21 9.71 -14.93
CA ILE A 503 -14.64 8.67 -13.99
C ILE A 503 -15.76 9.15 -13.08
N ASP A 504 -15.50 9.96 -12.05
CA ASP A 504 -16.53 10.37 -11.09
C ASP A 504 -17.08 11.75 -11.42
N LEU A 505 -18.33 12.02 -11.02
CA LEU A 505 -19.05 13.26 -11.30
C LEU A 505 -19.74 13.80 -10.05
N GLU A 506 -19.62 15.11 -9.84
CA GLU A 506 -20.36 15.82 -8.80
C GLU A 506 -20.90 17.15 -9.33
N MET A 507 -22.06 17.55 -8.81
CA MET A 507 -22.76 18.77 -9.23
C MET A 507 -22.90 19.75 -8.06
N ASP A 508 -22.47 20.99 -8.27
CA ASP A 508 -22.87 22.13 -7.45
C ASP A 508 -24.04 22.86 -8.13
N GLU A 509 -25.26 22.53 -7.70
CA GLU A 509 -26.49 23.14 -8.23
C GLU A 509 -26.65 24.62 -7.85
N GLU A 510 -25.98 25.10 -6.80
CA GLU A 510 -26.09 26.49 -6.37
C GLU A 510 -25.38 27.41 -7.38
N SER A 511 -24.16 27.02 -7.74
CA SER A 511 -23.33 27.78 -8.69
C SER A 511 -23.42 27.31 -10.14
N GLY A 512 -24.10 26.19 -10.41
CA GLY A 512 -24.24 25.62 -11.75
C GLY A 512 -22.92 25.05 -12.29
N ARG A 513 -22.12 24.41 -11.43
CA ARG A 513 -20.79 23.90 -11.77
C ARG A 513 -20.75 22.39 -11.71
N LEU A 514 -20.28 21.79 -12.80
CA LEU A 514 -20.04 20.35 -12.92
C LEU A 514 -18.56 20.06 -12.65
N TYR A 515 -18.28 19.11 -11.77
CA TYR A 515 -16.94 18.67 -11.41
C TYR A 515 -16.76 17.21 -11.78
N TRP A 516 -15.57 16.84 -12.24
CA TRP A 516 -15.26 15.44 -12.52
C TRP A 516 -13.78 15.11 -12.30
N THR A 517 -13.51 13.83 -12.11
CA THR A 517 -12.15 13.28 -12.16
C THR A 517 -11.88 12.67 -13.53
N ASP A 518 -10.70 12.93 -14.08
CA ASP A 518 -10.19 12.22 -15.25
C ASP A 518 -9.04 11.30 -14.83
N ARG A 519 -9.04 10.08 -15.37
CA ARG A 519 -7.87 9.18 -15.41
C ARG A 519 -7.00 9.48 -16.62
N GLY A 520 -5.85 8.82 -16.67
CA GLY A 520 -4.97 8.82 -17.83
C GLY A 520 -3.84 9.85 -17.81
N GLU A 521 -3.15 9.98 -18.93
CA GLU A 521 -1.83 10.62 -18.98
C GLU A 521 -1.85 12.14 -18.78
N LEU A 522 -0.80 12.64 -18.13
CA LEU A 522 -0.52 14.08 -18.11
C LEU A 522 -0.20 14.56 -19.54
N PRO A 523 -0.59 15.79 -19.93
CA PRO A 523 -1.02 16.89 -19.06
C PRO A 523 -2.53 17.03 -18.94
N PHE A 524 -3.36 16.07 -19.35
CA PHE A 524 -4.84 16.25 -19.35
C PHE A 524 -5.55 15.29 -18.39
N GLY A 525 -5.10 14.04 -18.28
CA GLY A 525 -5.61 13.06 -17.33
C GLY A 525 -5.07 13.24 -15.91
N ASN A 526 -5.46 12.32 -15.02
CA ASN A 526 -5.09 12.27 -13.61
C ASN A 526 -5.32 13.62 -12.89
N SER A 527 -6.53 14.13 -13.07
CA SER A 527 -6.91 15.51 -12.78
C SER A 527 -8.30 15.63 -12.16
N LEU A 528 -8.49 16.73 -11.43
CA LEU A 528 -9.81 17.24 -11.03
C LEU A 528 -10.15 18.41 -11.95
N ASN A 529 -11.32 18.33 -12.57
CA ASN A 529 -11.76 19.27 -13.59
C ASN A 529 -13.10 19.90 -13.20
N ARG A 530 -13.38 21.05 -13.81
CA ARG A 530 -14.62 21.80 -13.59
C ARG A 530 -15.08 22.55 -14.83
N ALA A 531 -16.39 22.55 -15.06
CA ALA A 531 -17.05 23.33 -16.09
C ALA A 531 -18.25 24.10 -15.51
N SER A 532 -18.53 25.29 -16.04
CA SER A 532 -19.77 26.03 -15.72
C SER A 532 -20.86 25.65 -16.71
N LEU A 533 -22.09 25.46 -16.23
CA LEU A 533 -23.25 25.15 -17.05
C LEU A 533 -24.13 26.38 -17.25
N ASN A 534 -24.88 26.38 -18.35
CA ASN A 534 -25.89 27.41 -18.61
C ASN A 534 -27.08 27.32 -17.62
N GLU A 535 -28.00 28.29 -17.68
CA GLU A 535 -29.17 28.37 -16.78
C GLU A 535 -30.07 27.12 -16.78
N THR A 536 -30.03 26.32 -17.86
CA THR A 536 -30.81 25.10 -18.04
C THR A 536 -30.06 23.83 -17.64
N GLY A 537 -28.78 23.94 -17.26
CA GLY A 537 -27.91 22.80 -16.99
C GLY A 537 -27.64 21.89 -18.20
N SER A 538 -27.97 22.31 -19.42
CA SER A 538 -27.98 21.45 -20.62
C SER A 538 -26.80 21.68 -21.57
N GLU A 539 -25.99 22.70 -21.32
CA GLU A 539 -24.79 23.03 -22.11
C GLU A 539 -23.70 23.59 -21.21
N VAL A 540 -22.45 23.38 -21.58
CA VAL A 540 -21.27 23.94 -20.92
C VAL A 540 -20.96 25.33 -21.48
N GLU A 541 -20.79 26.30 -20.59
CA GLU A 541 -20.26 27.62 -20.92
C GLU A 541 -18.75 27.51 -21.17
N ARG A 542 -18.37 27.32 -22.43
CA ARG A 542 -16.98 27.07 -22.82
C ARG A 542 -16.11 28.31 -22.59
N THR A 543 -15.32 28.28 -21.52
CA THR A 543 -14.29 29.28 -21.21
C THR A 543 -12.88 28.70 -21.41
N GLY A 544 -11.98 29.46 -22.02
CA GLY A 544 -10.59 29.03 -22.24
C GLY A 544 -10.41 28.05 -23.41
N ARG A 545 -9.18 27.51 -23.57
CA ARG A 545 -8.80 26.68 -24.72
C ARG A 545 -9.42 25.27 -24.68
N LEU A 546 -9.62 24.71 -23.49
CA LEU A 546 -10.18 23.36 -23.30
C LEU A 546 -11.71 23.37 -23.20
N GLY A 547 -12.33 24.53 -23.00
CA GLY A 547 -13.76 24.65 -22.70
C GLY A 547 -14.14 24.30 -21.26
N TYR A 548 -13.17 23.93 -20.43
CA TYR A 548 -13.28 23.68 -18.99
C TYR A 548 -11.96 24.04 -18.28
N GLU A 549 -11.97 24.01 -16.94
CA GLU A 549 -10.83 24.33 -16.09
C GLU A 549 -10.30 23.08 -15.40
N VAL A 550 -8.97 22.92 -15.38
CA VAL A 550 -8.33 21.89 -14.56
C VAL A 550 -7.87 22.50 -13.24
N LEU A 551 -8.43 22.00 -12.15
CA LEU A 551 -8.28 22.55 -10.80
C LEU A 551 -7.04 21.98 -10.10
N THR A 552 -6.85 20.67 -10.15
CA THR A 552 -5.64 20.00 -9.64
C THR A 552 -5.26 18.81 -10.51
N ARG A 553 -4.01 18.38 -10.39
CA ARG A 553 -3.40 17.26 -11.13
C ARG A 553 -2.61 16.35 -10.19
N ASN A 554 -1.89 15.39 -10.75
CA ASN A 554 -1.00 14.46 -10.05
C ASN A 554 -1.79 13.58 -9.06
N LEU A 555 -2.89 13.02 -9.52
CA LEU A 555 -3.61 11.92 -8.85
C LEU A 555 -3.11 10.60 -9.45
N ASN A 556 -3.17 9.48 -8.72
CA ASN A 556 -2.70 8.18 -9.22
C ASN A 556 -3.88 7.31 -9.66
N GLU A 557 -4.38 7.57 -10.87
CA GLU A 557 -5.65 7.04 -11.39
C GLU A 557 -6.84 7.51 -10.57
N ALA A 558 -7.24 8.77 -10.78
CA ALA A 558 -8.34 9.40 -10.04
C ALA A 558 -9.67 8.65 -10.21
N ILE A 559 -10.37 8.36 -9.11
CA ILE A 559 -11.59 7.54 -9.14
C ILE A 559 -12.77 8.09 -8.36
N GLY A 560 -12.53 8.87 -7.32
CA GLY A 560 -13.57 9.34 -6.42
C GLY A 560 -13.50 10.84 -6.23
N LEU A 561 -14.67 11.46 -6.11
CA LEU A 561 -14.87 12.88 -5.96
C LEU A 561 -16.04 13.16 -5.02
N LYS A 562 -15.84 13.98 -3.98
CA LYS A 562 -16.93 14.53 -3.16
C LYS A 562 -16.71 16.01 -2.87
N LEU A 563 -17.78 16.79 -3.02
CA LEU A 563 -17.81 18.22 -2.77
C LEU A 563 -18.26 18.50 -1.33
N ASP A 564 -17.49 19.31 -0.60
CA ASP A 564 -17.83 19.86 0.73
C ASP A 564 -17.66 21.39 0.67
N LEU A 565 -18.45 22.02 -0.20
CA LEU A 565 -18.30 23.44 -0.53
C LEU A 565 -18.72 24.36 0.63
N GLU A 566 -19.58 23.89 1.54
CA GLU A 566 -19.94 24.61 2.78
C GLU A 566 -18.70 24.89 3.64
N HIS A 567 -17.76 23.93 3.68
CA HIS A 567 -16.48 24.08 4.38
C HIS A 567 -15.32 24.44 3.44
N GLY A 568 -15.61 24.66 2.15
CA GLY A 568 -14.63 25.08 1.15
C GLY A 568 -13.66 24.00 0.70
N HIS A 569 -14.06 22.72 0.76
CA HIS A 569 -13.20 21.58 0.46
C HIS A 569 -13.75 20.69 -0.66
N ILE A 570 -12.84 20.00 -1.35
CA ILE A 570 -13.12 18.90 -2.29
C ILE A 570 -12.25 17.72 -1.87
N TYR A 571 -12.87 16.55 -1.77
CA TYR A 571 -12.19 15.29 -1.45
C TYR A 571 -12.06 14.44 -2.70
N LEU A 572 -10.90 13.82 -2.85
CA LEU A 572 -10.54 13.02 -4.01
C LEU A 572 -9.96 11.68 -3.54
N THR A 573 -10.23 10.61 -4.27
CA THR A 573 -9.56 9.32 -4.09
C THR A 573 -9.00 8.80 -5.40
N ASP A 574 -7.98 7.96 -5.29
CA ASP A 574 -7.31 7.36 -6.44
C ASP A 574 -7.08 5.85 -6.24
N LEU A 575 -6.80 5.09 -7.32
CA LEU A 575 -6.52 3.65 -7.21
C LEU A 575 -5.19 3.36 -6.51
N GLY A 576 -4.33 4.37 -6.35
CA GLY A 576 -3.13 4.31 -5.52
C GLY A 576 -3.40 4.21 -4.02
N GLY A 577 -4.66 4.14 -3.59
CA GLY A 577 -5.05 3.95 -2.18
C GLY A 577 -4.98 5.25 -1.38
N SER A 578 -4.97 6.41 -2.04
CA SER A 578 -4.84 7.69 -1.38
C SER A 578 -6.17 8.43 -1.27
N VAL A 579 -6.32 9.15 -0.16
CA VAL A 579 -7.39 10.13 0.04
C VAL A 579 -6.76 11.51 0.09
N TYR A 580 -7.20 12.41 -0.78
CA TYR A 580 -6.74 13.80 -0.82
C TYR A 580 -7.87 14.74 -0.44
N ARG A 581 -7.48 15.91 0.03
CA ARG A 581 -8.33 17.08 0.18
C ARG A 581 -7.68 18.26 -0.49
N THR A 582 -8.47 19.05 -1.21
CA THR A 582 -8.08 20.33 -1.78
C THR A 582 -9.09 21.41 -1.39
N ASP A 583 -8.70 22.67 -1.48
CA ASP A 583 -9.64 23.78 -1.39
C ASP A 583 -10.62 23.77 -2.58
N ALA A 584 -11.76 24.46 -2.46
CA ALA A 584 -12.80 24.52 -3.49
C ALA A 584 -12.33 25.05 -4.87
N ASP A 585 -11.16 25.68 -4.93
CA ASP A 585 -10.51 26.15 -6.15
C ASP A 585 -9.44 25.19 -6.71
N GLY A 586 -9.27 24.00 -6.10
CA GLY A 586 -8.26 23.02 -6.50
C GLY A 586 -6.87 23.23 -5.92
N LYS A 587 -6.66 24.28 -5.11
CA LYS A 587 -5.35 24.54 -4.50
C LYS A 587 -5.19 23.84 -3.16
N GLN A 588 -3.98 23.93 -2.60
CA GLN A 588 -3.64 23.36 -1.29
C GLN A 588 -4.02 21.88 -1.18
N LYS A 589 -3.73 21.10 -2.24
CA LYS A 589 -3.95 19.65 -2.22
C LYS A 589 -3.08 19.02 -1.13
N VAL A 590 -3.71 18.34 -0.18
CA VAL A 590 -3.07 17.60 0.91
C VAL A 590 -3.51 16.14 0.81
N GLN A 591 -2.57 15.20 0.90
CA GLN A 591 -2.87 13.78 1.07
C GLN A 591 -3.19 13.54 2.54
N LEU A 592 -4.44 13.17 2.83
CA LEU A 592 -4.93 12.91 4.19
C LEU A 592 -4.61 11.48 4.62
N TYR A 593 -4.72 10.53 3.69
CA TYR A 593 -4.46 9.12 3.92
C TYR A 593 -3.71 8.53 2.74
N SER A 594 -2.82 7.59 3.05
CA SER A 594 -2.11 6.74 2.10
C SER A 594 -1.82 5.41 2.80
N ASP A 595 -2.01 4.31 2.10
CA ASP A 595 -1.63 2.96 2.56
C ASP A 595 -0.10 2.78 2.38
N GLU A 596 0.69 3.55 3.15
CA GLU A 596 2.14 3.76 2.98
C GLU A 596 3.03 2.51 3.20
N ASN A 597 2.46 1.31 3.34
CA ASN A 597 3.27 0.08 3.33
C ASN A 597 3.50 -0.50 1.94
N GLN A 598 2.93 0.04 0.86
CA GLN A 598 3.09 -0.60 -0.46
C GLN A 598 3.34 0.31 -1.67
N PHE A 599 3.39 1.65 -1.54
CA PHE A 599 3.78 2.51 -2.66
C PHE A 599 4.67 3.67 -2.21
N LEU A 600 5.97 3.59 -2.57
CA LEU A 600 6.91 4.71 -2.46
C LEU A 600 6.45 5.85 -3.39
N GLU A 601 6.32 7.06 -2.86
CA GLU A 601 6.06 8.29 -3.63
C GLU A 601 6.98 8.42 -4.88
N PRO A 602 6.41 8.74 -6.06
CA PRO A 602 7.06 9.57 -7.06
C PRO A 602 7.08 11.02 -6.52
N GLY A 603 8.27 11.51 -6.19
CA GLY A 603 8.45 12.89 -5.74
C GLY A 603 8.17 13.88 -6.88
N GLN A 604 7.50 14.99 -6.56
CA GLN A 604 7.51 16.16 -7.42
C GLN A 604 8.95 16.65 -7.55
N ALA A 605 9.54 16.45 -8.71
CA ALA A 605 10.89 16.88 -8.98
C ALA A 605 10.87 18.24 -9.71
N GLU A 606 11.52 19.25 -9.13
CA GLU A 606 11.82 20.53 -9.79
C GLU A 606 12.49 20.26 -11.14
N SER A 607 12.11 20.97 -12.22
CA SER A 607 12.74 20.89 -13.54
C SER A 607 14.26 20.69 -13.43
N LEU A 608 14.84 19.71 -14.14
CA LEU A 608 16.30 19.56 -14.21
C LEU A 608 16.91 20.92 -14.56
N ASP A 609 17.88 21.36 -13.77
CA ASP A 609 18.63 22.56 -14.10
C ASP A 609 19.46 22.34 -15.39
N ASP A 610 19.94 23.42 -15.97
CA ASP A 610 20.69 23.37 -17.23
C ASP A 610 22.01 22.58 -17.11
N GLU A 611 22.53 22.40 -15.89
CA GLU A 611 23.78 21.71 -15.60
C GLU A 611 23.58 20.18 -15.60
N ASP A 612 22.53 19.70 -14.94
CA ASP A 612 22.09 18.30 -15.02
C ASP A 612 21.69 17.93 -16.45
N ARG A 613 21.01 18.83 -17.17
CA ARG A 613 20.67 18.64 -18.59
C ARG A 613 21.93 18.43 -19.45
N HIS A 614 22.92 19.31 -19.30
CA HIS A 614 24.19 19.19 -20.03
C HIS A 614 24.98 17.94 -19.63
N LEU A 615 24.91 17.54 -18.36
CA LEU A 615 25.56 16.32 -17.89
C LEU A 615 24.95 15.08 -18.55
N LEU A 616 23.61 14.99 -18.59
CA LEU A 616 22.88 13.87 -19.19
C LEU A 616 23.09 13.81 -20.70
N GLU A 617 22.96 14.95 -21.40
CA GLU A 617 23.26 15.06 -22.84
C GLU A 617 24.73 14.72 -23.14
N GLY A 618 25.65 15.12 -22.24
CA GLY A 618 27.07 14.79 -22.33
C GLY A 618 27.37 13.30 -22.14
N CYS A 619 26.66 12.62 -21.24
CA CYS A 619 26.75 11.17 -21.04
C CYS A 619 26.21 10.41 -22.26
N ILE A 620 25.06 10.82 -22.79
CA ILE A 620 24.46 10.28 -24.03
C ILE A 620 25.43 10.42 -25.21
N ALA A 621 26.01 11.62 -25.39
CA ALA A 621 26.97 11.88 -26.45
C ALA A 621 28.27 11.07 -26.30
N LYS A 622 28.80 10.91 -25.08
CA LYS A 622 29.99 10.10 -24.80
C LYS A 622 29.77 8.60 -25.06
N LEU A 623 28.56 8.13 -24.77
CA LEU A 623 28.16 6.73 -24.99
C LEU A 623 27.69 6.48 -26.42
N GLY A 624 27.63 7.48 -27.30
CA GLY A 624 27.17 7.33 -28.69
C GLY A 624 25.69 6.95 -28.82
N LEU A 625 24.89 7.20 -27.77
CA LEU A 625 23.46 6.94 -27.72
C LEU A 625 22.69 8.01 -28.53
N PRO A 626 21.51 7.69 -29.08
CA PRO A 626 20.68 8.68 -29.79
C PRO A 626 20.27 9.83 -28.86
N PRO A 627 20.14 11.06 -29.39
CA PRO A 627 19.69 12.20 -28.60
C PRO A 627 18.24 11.96 -28.14
N LEU A 628 17.94 12.38 -26.91
CA LEU A 628 16.58 12.32 -26.38
C LEU A 628 15.61 13.20 -27.21
N PRO A 629 14.31 12.88 -27.28
CA PRO A 629 13.29 13.70 -27.95
C PRO A 629 13.32 15.15 -27.48
N ALA A 630 12.95 16.12 -28.32
CA ALA A 630 13.10 17.55 -28.01
C ALA A 630 12.29 18.04 -26.80
N ASP A 631 11.34 17.24 -26.32
CA ASP A 631 10.41 17.44 -25.21
C ASP A 631 10.67 16.44 -24.05
N TRP A 632 11.79 15.69 -24.06
CA TRP A 632 12.12 14.67 -23.06
C TRP A 632 12.05 15.17 -21.61
N HIS A 633 12.23 16.48 -21.42
CA HIS A 633 12.21 17.17 -20.14
C HIS A 633 10.79 17.40 -19.59
N ASP A 634 9.76 17.29 -20.43
CA ASP A 634 8.35 17.39 -20.06
C ASP A 634 7.81 16.08 -19.46
N TYR A 635 8.51 14.95 -19.66
CA TYR A 635 8.19 13.62 -19.10
C TYR A 635 8.81 13.34 -17.72
N LEU A 636 9.56 14.30 -17.15
CA LEU A 636 10.49 14.08 -16.03
C LEU A 636 9.90 14.15 -14.62
N ALA A 637 8.59 14.03 -14.44
CA ALA A 637 7.99 14.00 -13.11
C ALA A 637 8.05 12.59 -12.46
N VAL A 638 7.97 11.51 -13.26
CA VAL A 638 7.95 10.11 -12.76
C VAL A 638 9.23 9.34 -13.12
N GLU A 639 9.88 9.69 -14.24
CA GLU A 639 10.90 8.83 -14.89
C GLU A 639 12.35 9.07 -14.45
N ARG A 640 12.62 10.01 -13.53
CA ARG A 640 14.00 10.36 -13.14
C ARG A 640 14.81 9.21 -12.59
N ARG A 641 14.19 8.32 -11.81
CA ARG A 641 14.89 7.18 -11.19
C ARG A 641 15.27 6.13 -12.22
N LEU A 642 14.43 5.92 -13.22
CA LEU A 642 14.68 4.95 -14.28
C LEU A 642 15.70 5.47 -15.27
N LEU A 643 15.56 6.70 -15.78
CA LEU A 643 16.57 7.27 -16.66
C LEU A 643 17.93 7.37 -15.98
N ALA A 644 17.98 7.79 -14.71
CA ALA A 644 19.23 7.80 -13.95
C ALA A 644 19.78 6.38 -13.72
N ALA A 645 18.93 5.39 -13.40
CA ALA A 645 19.35 4.00 -13.27
C ALA A 645 19.87 3.43 -14.60
N GLU A 646 19.18 3.66 -15.71
CA GLU A 646 19.59 3.24 -17.06
C GLU A 646 20.90 3.90 -17.48
N LEU A 647 21.12 5.17 -17.16
CA LEU A 647 22.37 5.87 -17.43
C LEU A 647 23.51 5.41 -16.52
N VAL A 648 23.23 5.09 -15.25
CA VAL A 648 24.21 4.47 -14.35
C VAL A 648 24.59 3.09 -14.87
N ILE A 649 23.61 2.29 -15.31
CA ILE A 649 23.83 0.98 -15.95
C ILE A 649 24.70 1.15 -17.19
N ALA A 650 24.33 2.06 -18.10
CA ALA A 650 25.07 2.37 -19.31
C ALA A 650 26.50 2.88 -19.04
N SER A 651 26.72 3.53 -17.89
CA SER A 651 28.04 4.04 -17.48
C SER A 651 28.89 3.02 -16.73
N CYS A 652 28.36 1.84 -16.43
CA CYS A 652 29.03 0.80 -15.62
C CYS A 652 29.26 -0.51 -16.40
N PRO A 653 30.19 -0.56 -17.38
CA PRO A 653 30.40 -1.75 -18.22
C PRO A 653 30.96 -2.99 -17.48
N ASN A 654 31.34 -2.83 -16.20
CA ASN A 654 31.90 -3.89 -15.35
C ASN A 654 30.87 -4.59 -14.46
N ILE A 655 29.57 -4.31 -14.61
CA ILE A 655 28.49 -4.98 -13.85
C ILE A 655 28.54 -6.49 -14.09
N GLN A 656 28.35 -7.27 -13.02
CA GLN A 656 28.28 -8.75 -13.06
C GLN A 656 26.86 -9.30 -12.93
N VAL A 657 26.01 -8.59 -12.19
CA VAL A 657 24.61 -8.93 -11.96
C VAL A 657 23.80 -7.67 -12.15
N LEU A 658 22.81 -7.73 -13.03
CA LEU A 658 21.90 -6.63 -13.31
C LEU A 658 20.47 -7.10 -13.05
N LYS A 659 19.78 -6.41 -12.14
CA LYS A 659 18.35 -6.59 -11.91
C LYS A 659 17.65 -5.31 -12.31
N VAL A 660 16.72 -5.38 -13.26
CA VAL A 660 16.06 -4.21 -13.84
C VAL A 660 14.56 -4.32 -13.60
N PRO A 661 13.97 -3.49 -12.72
CA PRO A 661 12.54 -3.27 -12.72
C PRO A 661 12.17 -2.50 -14.00
N MET A 662 11.26 -3.03 -14.80
CA MET A 662 10.76 -2.40 -16.02
C MET A 662 9.25 -2.18 -15.94
N ASN A 663 8.81 -1.06 -16.50
CA ASN A 663 7.41 -0.71 -16.66
C ASN A 663 7.12 -0.51 -18.16
N PRO A 664 6.12 -1.17 -18.74
CA PRO A 664 5.80 -1.05 -20.16
C PRO A 664 5.26 0.33 -20.56
N GLU A 665 4.77 1.15 -19.64
CA GLU A 665 4.09 2.41 -19.97
C GLU A 665 4.99 3.67 -19.99
N TRP A 666 6.24 3.59 -19.52
CA TRP A 666 7.11 4.78 -19.40
C TRP A 666 8.05 4.96 -20.61
N VAL A 667 8.31 6.21 -21.00
CA VAL A 667 9.09 6.64 -22.17
C VAL A 667 10.38 7.36 -21.75
N VAL A 668 11.42 6.59 -21.42
CA VAL A 668 12.79 6.70 -21.99
C VAL A 668 13.45 5.32 -21.80
N SER A 669 13.90 4.64 -22.87
CA SER A 669 14.72 3.41 -22.76
C SER A 669 16.08 3.61 -23.45
N VAL A 670 17.05 4.12 -22.68
CA VAL A 670 18.46 4.19 -23.08
C VAL A 670 19.00 2.78 -23.36
N LEU A 671 18.50 1.77 -22.66
CA LEU A 671 18.90 0.37 -22.79
C LEU A 671 18.54 -0.23 -24.16
N ALA A 672 17.43 0.19 -24.77
CA ALA A 672 17.05 -0.21 -26.14
C ALA A 672 18.03 0.31 -27.19
N SER A 673 18.74 1.39 -26.89
CA SER A 673 19.50 2.18 -27.87
C SER A 673 21.01 2.01 -27.75
N PHE A 674 21.50 0.97 -27.05
CA PHE A 674 22.93 0.74 -26.91
C PHE A 674 23.65 0.67 -28.27
N PRO A 675 24.83 1.30 -28.40
CA PRO A 675 25.65 1.14 -29.60
C PRO A 675 25.98 -0.34 -29.83
N LYS A 676 26.11 -0.76 -31.09
CA LYS A 676 26.39 -2.15 -31.45
C LYS A 676 27.71 -2.69 -30.91
N ASP A 677 28.66 -1.80 -30.59
CA ASP A 677 29.97 -2.11 -30.02
C ASP A 677 30.01 -2.01 -28.48
N PHE A 678 28.92 -1.56 -27.85
CA PHE A 678 28.81 -1.51 -26.40
C PHE A 678 28.60 -2.91 -25.82
N VAL A 679 29.48 -3.32 -24.90
CA VAL A 679 29.48 -4.68 -24.34
C VAL A 679 29.68 -4.65 -22.82
N PHE A 680 28.75 -5.26 -22.09
CA PHE A 680 28.90 -5.61 -20.68
C PHE A 680 29.80 -6.85 -20.52
N ALA A 681 31.11 -6.65 -20.58
CA ALA A 681 32.10 -7.74 -20.63
C ALA A 681 32.04 -8.70 -19.42
N LYS A 682 31.52 -8.24 -18.28
CA LYS A 682 31.46 -9.03 -17.03
C LYS A 682 30.05 -9.45 -16.63
N LEU A 683 29.01 -9.05 -17.36
CA LEU A 683 27.63 -9.33 -16.98
C LEU A 683 27.34 -10.83 -17.17
N LYS A 684 26.94 -11.48 -16.07
CA LYS A 684 26.64 -12.91 -15.98
C LYS A 684 25.18 -13.19 -15.70
N ARG A 685 24.50 -12.31 -14.98
CA ARG A 685 23.09 -12.47 -14.62
C ARG A 685 22.30 -11.23 -14.96
N LEU A 686 21.22 -11.41 -15.72
CA LEU A 686 20.25 -10.37 -16.07
C LEU A 686 18.88 -10.84 -15.58
N ASP A 687 18.22 -9.99 -14.81
CA ASP A 687 16.94 -10.27 -14.19
C ASP A 687 16.02 -9.07 -14.45
N VAL A 688 15.18 -9.17 -15.48
CA VAL A 688 14.20 -8.16 -15.85
C VAL A 688 12.88 -8.51 -15.16
N ARG A 689 12.30 -7.57 -14.41
CA ARG A 689 11.05 -7.79 -13.65
C ARG A 689 10.05 -6.70 -13.96
N LEU A 690 8.77 -7.04 -14.05
CA LEU A 690 7.71 -6.04 -14.12
C LEU A 690 7.55 -5.35 -12.75
N PHE A 691 7.48 -4.03 -12.74
CA PHE A 691 7.39 -3.22 -11.51
C PHE A 691 6.01 -2.59 -11.28
N TYR A 692 5.05 -2.80 -12.18
CA TYR A 692 3.72 -2.19 -12.11
C TYR A 692 2.67 -3.02 -12.86
N MET A 693 1.51 -3.27 -12.23
CA MET A 693 0.30 -3.81 -12.85
C MET A 693 -0.86 -2.85 -12.55
N SER A 694 -1.09 -1.87 -13.41
CA SER A 694 -2.38 -1.16 -13.45
C SER A 694 -2.78 -0.97 -14.90
N GLY A 695 -3.99 -1.42 -15.23
CA GLY A 695 -4.45 -1.56 -16.62
C GLY A 695 -4.21 -2.97 -17.18
N ASP A 696 -4.73 -3.20 -18.39
CA ASP A 696 -4.74 -4.50 -19.11
C ASP A 696 -3.37 -4.86 -19.74
N HIS A 697 -2.26 -4.29 -19.26
CA HIS A 697 -0.92 -4.49 -19.86
C HIS A 697 -0.01 -5.35 -18.98
N PHE A 698 0.24 -6.59 -19.43
CA PHE A 698 1.06 -7.60 -18.71
C PHE A 698 2.38 -7.96 -19.43
N ALA A 699 2.83 -7.20 -20.44
CA ALA A 699 3.99 -7.53 -21.26
C ALA A 699 4.93 -6.33 -21.51
N ILE A 700 6.19 -6.61 -21.86
CA ILE A 700 7.21 -5.63 -22.25
C ILE A 700 7.49 -5.77 -23.76
N ASP A 701 7.37 -4.66 -24.49
CA ASP A 701 7.80 -4.57 -25.88
C ASP A 701 9.28 -5.01 -26.04
N TYR A 702 9.55 -6.00 -26.90
CA TYR A 702 10.89 -6.54 -27.11
C TYR A 702 11.92 -5.46 -27.47
N GLY A 703 11.50 -4.42 -28.20
CA GLY A 703 12.32 -3.27 -28.54
C GLY A 703 12.98 -2.64 -27.31
N LYS A 704 12.29 -2.62 -26.16
CA LYS A 704 12.78 -2.02 -24.91
C LYS A 704 13.96 -2.77 -24.27
N ILE A 705 14.10 -4.07 -24.54
CA ILE A 705 15.15 -4.93 -23.94
C ILE A 705 16.21 -5.39 -24.96
N SER A 706 15.91 -5.31 -26.25
CA SER A 706 16.75 -5.84 -27.33
C SER A 706 18.21 -5.35 -27.25
N GLY A 707 18.43 -4.05 -27.08
CA GLY A 707 19.76 -3.44 -26.96
C GLY A 707 20.56 -3.99 -25.76
N LEU A 708 19.90 -4.23 -24.62
CA LEU A 708 20.53 -4.81 -23.44
C LEU A 708 20.95 -6.26 -23.67
N LEU A 709 20.12 -7.05 -24.35
CA LEU A 709 20.48 -8.43 -24.72
C LEU A 709 21.68 -8.43 -25.68
N HIS A 710 21.70 -7.56 -26.69
CA HIS A 710 22.81 -7.43 -27.63
C HIS A 710 24.13 -7.02 -26.95
N ALA A 711 24.05 -6.16 -25.93
CA ALA A 711 25.20 -5.73 -25.15
C ALA A 711 25.70 -6.80 -24.15
N SER A 712 25.03 -7.95 -24.01
CA SER A 712 25.26 -8.93 -22.95
C SER A 712 25.71 -10.31 -23.45
N PRO A 713 26.77 -10.43 -24.29
CA PRO A 713 27.16 -11.71 -24.91
C PRO A 713 27.72 -12.76 -23.94
N ASN A 714 27.95 -12.40 -22.67
CA ASN A 714 28.57 -13.28 -21.67
C ASN A 714 27.59 -13.82 -20.61
N LEU A 715 26.29 -13.63 -20.84
CA LEU A 715 25.22 -13.95 -19.92
C LEU A 715 25.13 -15.46 -19.66
N GLU A 716 25.00 -15.83 -18.39
CA GLU A 716 24.85 -17.21 -17.89
C GLU A 716 23.43 -17.46 -17.34
N TYR A 717 22.76 -16.42 -16.82
CA TYR A 717 21.36 -16.45 -16.37
C TYR A 717 20.55 -15.28 -16.95
N LEU A 718 19.37 -15.57 -17.49
CA LEU A 718 18.41 -14.60 -18.01
C LEU A 718 17.02 -14.87 -17.42
N HIS A 719 16.44 -13.84 -16.79
CA HIS A 719 15.02 -13.79 -16.44
C HIS A 719 14.33 -12.68 -17.23
N LEU A 720 13.25 -13.01 -17.93
CA LEU A 720 12.41 -12.09 -18.69
C LEU A 720 10.94 -12.28 -18.28
N PRO A 721 10.17 -11.20 -18.10
CA PRO A 721 8.72 -11.28 -17.99
C PRO A 721 8.11 -11.46 -19.40
N SER A 722 6.78 -11.41 -19.51
CA SER A 722 6.09 -11.46 -20.80
C SER A 722 6.64 -10.42 -21.77
N ILE A 723 6.86 -10.87 -23.00
CA ILE A 723 7.34 -10.05 -24.11
C ILE A 723 6.16 -9.80 -25.06
N GLU A 724 6.07 -8.61 -25.64
CA GLU A 724 5.08 -8.33 -26.69
C GLU A 724 5.76 -7.74 -27.93
N ARG A 725 4.99 -7.65 -29.02
CA ARG A 725 5.38 -6.99 -30.27
C ARG A 725 6.70 -7.50 -30.86
N PHE A 726 6.86 -8.82 -30.89
CA PHE A 726 8.01 -9.48 -31.54
C PHE A 726 7.52 -10.38 -32.67
N TYR A 727 7.62 -9.89 -33.90
CA TYR A 727 7.01 -10.52 -35.07
C TYR A 727 8.05 -11.00 -36.11
N PRO A 728 7.68 -11.93 -37.01
CA PRO A 728 8.54 -12.37 -38.10
C PRO A 728 9.05 -11.21 -38.97
N GLY A 729 10.38 -11.07 -39.07
CA GLY A 729 11.05 -10.04 -39.87
C GLY A 729 11.69 -8.91 -39.06
N GLU A 730 11.48 -8.86 -37.75
CA GLU A 730 12.18 -7.94 -36.85
C GLU A 730 13.61 -8.40 -36.50
N ALA A 731 14.39 -7.53 -35.85
CA ALA A 731 15.75 -7.85 -35.43
C ALA A 731 15.74 -9.01 -34.42
N GLY A 732 16.26 -10.17 -34.83
CA GLY A 732 16.21 -11.38 -34.01
C GLY A 732 16.97 -11.29 -32.69
N VAL A 733 16.67 -12.24 -31.78
CA VAL A 733 17.36 -12.40 -30.49
C VAL A 733 18.86 -12.64 -30.73
N PRO A 734 19.78 -11.92 -30.06
CA PRO A 734 21.22 -12.15 -30.20
C PRO A 734 21.58 -13.56 -29.76
N THR A 735 22.63 -14.14 -30.35
CA THR A 735 23.15 -15.42 -29.87
C THR A 735 23.67 -15.30 -28.43
N LEU A 736 23.14 -16.12 -27.53
CA LEU A 736 23.47 -16.19 -26.10
C LEU A 736 24.18 -17.51 -25.77
N GLU A 737 25.34 -17.74 -26.37
CA GLU A 737 26.12 -19.01 -26.26
C GLU A 737 26.48 -19.41 -24.82
N LYS A 738 26.57 -18.47 -23.88
CA LYS A 738 26.95 -18.78 -22.49
C LYS A 738 25.76 -19.01 -21.57
N LEU A 739 24.54 -18.79 -22.07
CA LEU A 739 23.33 -18.89 -21.26
C LEU A 739 23.07 -20.35 -20.88
N THR A 740 23.06 -20.63 -19.58
CA THR A 740 22.72 -21.96 -19.05
C THR A 740 21.33 -21.97 -18.43
N ASP A 741 20.83 -20.82 -17.98
CA ASP A 741 19.57 -20.71 -17.25
C ASP A 741 18.68 -19.63 -17.90
N LEU A 742 17.50 -20.04 -18.37
CA LEU A 742 16.47 -19.17 -18.93
C LEU A 742 15.19 -19.32 -18.09
N ASP A 743 14.64 -18.18 -17.71
CA ASP A 743 13.46 -18.04 -16.87
C ASP A 743 12.52 -17.03 -17.52
N LEU A 744 11.32 -17.47 -17.90
CA LEU A 744 10.33 -16.65 -18.62
C LEU A 744 9.13 -16.25 -17.74
N ASP A 745 9.25 -16.42 -16.42
CA ASP A 745 8.30 -15.95 -15.42
C ASP A 745 6.87 -16.53 -15.59
N GLU A 746 5.88 -15.88 -14.97
CA GLU A 746 4.47 -16.33 -14.86
C GLU A 746 3.57 -16.09 -16.10
N THR A 747 4.16 -15.65 -17.21
CA THR A 747 3.40 -15.03 -18.30
C THR A 747 3.87 -15.55 -19.67
N ALA A 748 2.96 -15.77 -20.62
CA ALA A 748 3.35 -16.29 -21.92
C ALA A 748 3.92 -15.22 -22.87
N PRO A 749 5.16 -15.40 -23.38
CA PRO A 749 5.61 -14.63 -24.54
C PRO A 749 4.86 -15.08 -25.81
N PRO A 750 5.09 -14.45 -26.98
CA PRO A 750 4.54 -14.87 -28.27
C PRO A 750 5.33 -16.06 -28.86
N PRO A 751 4.71 -16.95 -29.68
CA PRO A 751 5.34 -18.21 -30.08
C PRO A 751 6.58 -18.00 -30.92
N TYR A 752 6.56 -16.95 -31.72
CA TYR A 752 7.70 -16.55 -32.50
C TYR A 752 8.89 -16.14 -31.62
N PHE A 753 8.65 -15.37 -30.55
CA PHE A 753 9.70 -15.00 -29.60
C PHE A 753 10.27 -16.21 -28.88
N LEU A 754 9.42 -17.09 -28.34
CA LEU A 754 9.88 -18.30 -27.64
C LEU A 754 10.77 -19.16 -28.55
N ASN A 755 10.39 -19.31 -29.82
CA ASN A 755 11.21 -20.01 -30.81
C ASN A 755 12.58 -19.35 -30.99
N CYS A 756 12.60 -18.03 -31.22
CA CYS A 756 13.84 -17.30 -31.45
C CYS A 756 14.77 -17.28 -30.22
N VAL A 757 14.24 -17.09 -29.01
CA VAL A 757 15.06 -17.07 -27.79
C VAL A 757 15.66 -18.44 -27.49
N LEU A 758 14.93 -19.53 -27.74
CA LEU A 758 15.45 -20.89 -27.57
C LEU A 758 16.48 -21.26 -28.64
N GLU A 759 16.32 -20.81 -29.90
CA GLU A 759 17.38 -20.93 -30.93
C GLU A 759 18.66 -20.20 -30.52
N ALA A 760 18.54 -19.07 -29.82
CA ALA A 760 19.65 -18.24 -29.42
C ALA A 760 20.51 -18.82 -28.29
N CYS A 761 20.01 -19.81 -27.52
CA CYS A 761 20.72 -20.40 -26.37
C CYS A 761 21.03 -21.91 -26.58
N PRO A 762 21.98 -22.28 -27.46
CA PRO A 762 22.23 -23.68 -27.83
C PRO A 762 22.75 -24.57 -26.67
N TYR A 763 23.28 -23.96 -25.62
CA TYR A 763 23.86 -24.67 -24.45
C TYR A 763 23.01 -24.56 -23.18
N LEU A 764 21.73 -24.19 -23.33
CA LEU A 764 20.79 -24.08 -22.22
C LEU A 764 20.73 -25.38 -21.40
N GLN A 765 20.84 -25.26 -20.08
CA GLN A 765 20.75 -26.38 -19.14
C GLN A 765 19.44 -26.37 -18.36
N LYS A 766 18.89 -25.18 -18.09
CA LYS A 766 17.66 -25.00 -17.31
C LYS A 766 16.70 -24.04 -17.98
N PHE A 767 15.44 -24.47 -18.12
CA PHE A 767 14.35 -23.69 -18.67
C PHE A 767 13.18 -23.61 -17.68
N ARG A 768 12.59 -22.42 -17.51
CA ARG A 768 11.39 -22.20 -16.70
C ARG A 768 10.37 -21.35 -17.43
N LEU A 769 9.10 -21.76 -17.39
CA LEU A 769 7.94 -21.00 -17.84
C LEU A 769 6.71 -21.40 -16.99
N HIS A 770 6.12 -20.45 -16.29
CA HIS A 770 4.97 -20.65 -15.42
C HIS A 770 3.74 -19.97 -16.05
N TRP A 771 3.21 -20.47 -17.16
CA TRP A 771 2.19 -19.77 -17.95
C TRP A 771 0.80 -19.71 -17.27
N VAL A 772 0.59 -18.75 -16.36
CA VAL A 772 -0.64 -18.57 -15.55
C VAL A 772 -1.64 -17.59 -16.18
N TYR A 773 -1.19 -16.64 -17.01
CA TYR A 773 -2.05 -15.63 -17.64
C TYR A 773 -1.93 -15.68 -19.17
N SER A 774 -3.06 -15.57 -19.88
CA SER A 774 -3.14 -15.53 -21.35
C SER A 774 -3.10 -14.11 -21.95
N ASP A 775 -3.22 -13.08 -21.12
CA ASP A 775 -3.71 -11.77 -21.55
C ASP A 775 -2.59 -10.87 -22.12
N GLY A 776 -1.65 -11.48 -22.85
CA GLY A 776 -0.78 -10.72 -23.73
C GLY A 776 -1.64 -10.08 -24.81
N TYR A 777 -1.71 -8.75 -24.82
CA TYR A 777 -2.51 -7.92 -25.72
C TYR A 777 -1.99 -8.00 -27.16
N ASP A 778 -2.13 -9.16 -27.79
CA ASP A 778 -1.94 -9.34 -29.23
C ASP A 778 -3.31 -9.73 -29.78
N GLU A 779 -4.03 -8.76 -30.38
CA GLU A 779 -5.33 -8.96 -31.02
C GLU A 779 -5.26 -10.00 -32.17
N ASP A 780 -4.05 -10.44 -32.53
CA ASP A 780 -3.76 -11.51 -33.49
C ASP A 780 -3.44 -12.88 -32.82
N SER A 781 -3.40 -13.02 -31.49
CA SER A 781 -3.00 -14.26 -30.80
C SER A 781 -4.14 -15.22 -30.44
N GLU A 782 -5.22 -15.27 -31.23
CA GLU A 782 -6.30 -16.25 -31.06
C GLU A 782 -5.86 -17.74 -31.15
N GLU A 783 -4.58 -18.07 -31.33
CA GLU A 783 -4.15 -19.45 -31.64
C GLU A 783 -2.79 -19.84 -31.01
N TRP A 784 -2.67 -19.92 -29.67
CA TRP A 784 -1.55 -20.66 -29.05
C TRP A 784 -2.01 -21.61 -27.94
N SER A 785 -1.72 -22.91 -28.10
CA SER A 785 -1.84 -23.94 -27.08
C SER A 785 -0.52 -24.32 -26.38
N PRO A 786 -0.56 -24.97 -25.20
CA PRO A 786 0.62 -25.55 -24.56
C PRO A 786 1.52 -26.42 -25.48
N LEU A 787 0.99 -26.89 -26.62
CA LEU A 787 1.71 -27.68 -27.60
C LEU A 787 2.83 -26.91 -28.31
N ASP A 788 2.63 -25.65 -28.68
CA ASP A 788 3.71 -24.92 -29.37
C ASP A 788 4.86 -24.58 -28.42
N GLY A 789 4.61 -24.52 -27.11
CA GLY A 789 5.66 -24.46 -26.09
C GLY A 789 6.53 -25.71 -26.13
N TRP A 790 5.91 -26.90 -26.16
CA TRP A 790 6.62 -28.17 -26.30
C TRP A 790 7.39 -28.29 -27.63
N ARG A 791 6.82 -27.79 -28.73
CA ARG A 791 7.49 -27.74 -30.04
C ARG A 791 8.72 -26.85 -29.99
N ALA A 792 8.62 -25.67 -29.37
CA ALA A 792 9.73 -24.73 -29.24
C ALA A 792 10.89 -25.32 -28.41
N LEU A 793 10.59 -26.04 -27.32
CA LEU A 793 11.60 -26.71 -26.48
C LEU A 793 12.46 -27.74 -27.22
N GLN A 794 12.01 -28.27 -28.36
CA GLN A 794 12.81 -29.20 -29.18
C GLN A 794 14.14 -28.61 -29.65
N ARG A 795 14.23 -27.29 -29.69
CA ARG A 795 15.43 -26.56 -30.11
C ARG A 795 16.59 -26.74 -29.14
N VAL A 796 16.30 -27.00 -27.87
CA VAL A 796 17.29 -27.17 -26.79
C VAL A 796 17.38 -28.61 -26.27
N LYS A 797 16.77 -29.58 -26.96
CA LYS A 797 16.68 -30.98 -26.51
C LYS A 797 18.01 -31.69 -26.30
N SER A 798 19.07 -31.26 -26.97
CA SER A 798 20.42 -31.84 -26.81
C SER A 798 21.19 -31.34 -25.59
N SER A 799 20.75 -30.23 -24.98
CA SER A 799 21.50 -29.50 -23.94
C SER A 799 20.76 -29.42 -22.61
N VAL A 800 19.44 -29.23 -22.62
CA VAL A 800 18.63 -29.00 -21.42
C VAL A 800 18.61 -30.22 -20.49
N ARG A 801 18.73 -29.95 -19.19
CA ARG A 801 18.74 -30.91 -18.09
C ARG A 801 17.56 -30.74 -17.14
N GLU A 802 17.04 -29.52 -17.03
CA GLU A 802 15.91 -29.20 -16.17
C GLU A 802 14.89 -28.38 -16.93
N ILE A 803 13.65 -28.86 -16.94
CA ILE A 803 12.50 -28.16 -17.53
C ILE A 803 11.46 -27.97 -16.43
N ILE A 804 11.08 -26.72 -16.22
CA ILE A 804 9.93 -26.32 -15.43
C ILE A 804 8.92 -25.70 -16.40
N PHE A 805 7.77 -26.35 -16.59
CA PHE A 805 6.73 -25.85 -17.50
C PHE A 805 5.34 -26.14 -16.96
N GLU A 806 4.66 -25.12 -16.49
CA GLU A 806 3.26 -25.21 -16.03
C GLU A 806 2.37 -24.21 -16.74
N THR A 807 1.09 -24.55 -16.88
CA THR A 807 0.09 -23.68 -17.50
C THR A 807 -1.32 -24.02 -17.06
N ASN A 808 -2.18 -23.00 -16.97
CA ASN A 808 -3.63 -23.16 -16.83
C ASN A 808 -4.40 -22.95 -18.15
N ILE A 809 -3.70 -22.64 -19.24
CA ILE A 809 -4.33 -22.43 -20.55
C ILE A 809 -4.75 -23.77 -21.14
N GLU A 810 -6.04 -23.90 -21.42
CA GLU A 810 -6.61 -25.13 -21.94
C GLU A 810 -6.13 -25.42 -23.37
N PHE A 811 -6.08 -26.71 -23.67
CA PHE A 811 -5.77 -27.21 -25.01
C PHE A 811 -6.99 -27.03 -25.93
N PRO A 812 -6.92 -26.22 -27.01
CA PRO A 812 -8.02 -26.04 -27.95
C PRO A 812 -8.39 -27.35 -28.65
N GLU A 813 -9.68 -27.58 -28.94
CA GLU A 813 -10.13 -28.80 -29.64
C GLU A 813 -9.65 -28.87 -31.11
N ASP A 814 -9.40 -27.72 -31.73
CA ASP A 814 -9.04 -27.57 -33.16
C ASP A 814 -7.53 -27.57 -33.43
N ASP A 815 -6.70 -27.86 -32.42
CA ASP A 815 -5.25 -27.92 -32.57
C ASP A 815 -4.80 -28.90 -33.66
N ASN A 816 -3.86 -28.50 -34.52
CA ASN A 816 -3.34 -29.34 -35.59
C ASN A 816 -2.48 -30.50 -35.05
N LEU A 817 -3.17 -31.59 -34.69
CA LEU A 817 -2.58 -32.84 -34.19
C LEU A 817 -1.79 -33.59 -35.27
N GLU A 818 -1.71 -33.14 -36.53
CA GLU A 818 -1.01 -33.85 -37.62
C GLU A 818 0.50 -33.60 -37.66
N GLU A 819 1.00 -32.50 -37.09
CA GLU A 819 2.42 -32.12 -37.23
C GLU A 819 3.39 -32.94 -36.38
N GLY A 820 2.90 -33.75 -35.44
CA GLY A 820 3.72 -34.60 -34.58
C GLY A 820 4.60 -33.81 -33.61
N VAL A 821 4.39 -33.99 -32.31
CA VAL A 821 5.37 -33.50 -31.32
C VAL A 821 6.36 -34.60 -31.00
N SER A 822 7.65 -34.28 -31.13
CA SER A 822 8.75 -35.12 -30.65
C SER A 822 8.54 -35.44 -29.17
N THR A 823 8.61 -36.72 -28.81
CA THR A 823 8.44 -37.16 -27.42
C THR A 823 9.53 -36.58 -26.51
N LEU A 824 9.26 -36.43 -25.20
CA LEU A 824 10.26 -36.03 -24.20
C LEU A 824 11.52 -36.94 -24.22
N ARG A 825 11.42 -38.13 -24.78
CA ARG A 825 12.52 -39.09 -24.96
C ARG A 825 13.65 -38.56 -25.84
N ASP A 826 13.36 -37.59 -26.72
CA ASP A 826 14.37 -36.96 -27.56
C ASP A 826 15.28 -36.00 -26.79
N PHE A 827 14.92 -35.67 -25.53
CA PHE A 827 15.73 -34.82 -24.66
C PHE A 827 16.82 -35.65 -23.98
N ALA A 828 17.95 -35.81 -24.67
CA ALA A 828 19.01 -36.76 -24.33
C ALA A 828 19.74 -36.49 -22.99
N ARG A 829 19.47 -35.36 -22.33
CA ARG A 829 20.12 -34.93 -21.08
C ARG A 829 19.14 -34.53 -19.98
N LEU A 830 17.83 -34.66 -20.20
CA LEU A 830 16.82 -34.24 -19.24
C LEU A 830 16.91 -35.13 -17.99
N GLU A 831 17.23 -34.50 -16.86
CA GLU A 831 17.37 -35.10 -15.53
C GLU A 831 16.17 -34.74 -14.65
N MET A 832 15.65 -33.51 -14.75
CA MET A 832 14.54 -33.02 -13.94
C MET A 832 13.43 -32.44 -14.82
N LEU A 833 12.18 -32.86 -14.55
CA LEU A 833 10.99 -32.33 -15.20
C LEU A 833 9.97 -31.96 -14.14
N GLU A 834 9.59 -30.69 -14.09
CA GLU A 834 8.47 -30.20 -13.30
C GLU A 834 7.40 -29.66 -14.25
N VAL A 835 6.20 -30.22 -14.21
CA VAL A 835 5.19 -29.98 -15.25
C VAL A 835 3.78 -29.95 -14.67
N GLY A 836 2.96 -28.99 -15.13
CA GLY A 836 1.53 -28.93 -14.78
C GLY A 836 0.68 -29.98 -15.50
N GLY A 837 -0.43 -30.40 -14.88
CA GLY A 837 -1.35 -31.40 -15.42
C GLY A 837 -1.84 -31.08 -16.83
N THR A 838 -2.24 -29.82 -17.08
CA THR A 838 -2.69 -29.33 -18.39
C THR A 838 -1.63 -29.47 -19.48
N ALA A 839 -0.40 -29.04 -19.20
CA ALA A 839 0.73 -29.15 -20.14
C ALA A 839 1.08 -30.61 -20.45
N LEU A 840 1.01 -31.49 -19.45
CA LEU A 840 1.26 -32.92 -19.62
C LEU A 840 0.13 -33.63 -20.40
N GLN A 841 -1.13 -33.23 -20.16
CA GLN A 841 -2.29 -33.77 -20.87
C GLN A 841 -2.27 -33.40 -22.36
N ALA A 842 -1.86 -32.17 -22.71
CA ALA A 842 -1.66 -31.75 -24.09
C ALA A 842 -0.65 -32.66 -24.82
N LEU A 843 0.48 -32.97 -24.17
CA LEU A 843 1.47 -33.90 -24.71
C LEU A 843 0.91 -35.32 -24.89
N TYR A 844 0.10 -35.81 -23.94
CA TYR A 844 -0.56 -37.11 -24.03
C TYR A 844 -1.50 -37.21 -25.24
N LYS A 845 -2.37 -36.22 -25.44
CA LYS A 845 -3.35 -36.21 -26.54
C LYS A 845 -2.67 -36.34 -27.90
N VAL A 846 -1.59 -35.58 -28.13
CA VAL A 846 -0.84 -35.60 -29.40
C VAL A 846 -0.12 -36.92 -29.62
N TRP A 847 0.51 -37.46 -28.58
CA TRP A 847 1.16 -38.76 -28.65
C TRP A 847 0.13 -39.86 -28.96
N ALA A 848 -1.01 -39.86 -28.26
CA ALA A 848 -2.06 -40.86 -28.43
C ALA A 848 -2.69 -40.83 -29.83
N HIS A 849 -2.83 -39.63 -30.42
CA HIS A 849 -3.29 -39.45 -31.79
C HIS A 849 -2.39 -40.17 -32.81
N HIS A 850 -1.07 -39.98 -32.72
CA HIS A 850 -0.10 -40.60 -33.63
C HIS A 850 0.11 -42.09 -33.37
N SER A 851 -0.02 -42.53 -32.12
CA SER A 851 0.15 -43.93 -31.71
C SER A 851 -1.11 -44.79 -31.91
N ARG A 852 -2.15 -44.27 -32.60
CA ARG A 852 -3.43 -44.95 -32.87
C ARG A 852 -4.17 -45.40 -31.60
N HIS A 853 -4.33 -44.49 -30.64
CA HIS A 853 -5.02 -44.74 -29.36
C HIS A 853 -4.33 -45.79 -28.47
N ALA A 854 -3.00 -45.71 -28.38
CA ALA A 854 -2.20 -46.48 -27.43
C ALA A 854 -2.54 -46.12 -25.96
N SER A 855 -2.35 -47.06 -25.04
CA SER A 855 -2.74 -46.89 -23.63
C SER A 855 -1.89 -45.85 -22.90
N MET A 856 -2.40 -45.30 -21.79
CA MET A 856 -1.63 -44.45 -20.87
C MET A 856 -0.35 -45.15 -20.39
N GLU A 857 -0.39 -46.47 -20.22
CA GLU A 857 0.80 -47.27 -19.92
C GLU A 857 1.89 -47.17 -20.98
N GLN A 858 1.50 -47.25 -22.26
CA GLN A 858 2.44 -47.10 -23.35
C GLN A 858 2.97 -45.66 -23.46
N PHE A 859 2.17 -44.64 -23.11
CA PHE A 859 2.62 -43.25 -23.05
C PHE A 859 3.75 -43.09 -22.03
N VAL A 860 3.52 -43.56 -20.80
CA VAL A 860 4.51 -43.48 -19.72
C VAL A 860 5.84 -44.10 -20.12
N TYR A 861 5.83 -45.32 -20.67
CA TYR A 861 7.07 -46.03 -21.04
C TYR A 861 7.79 -45.49 -22.28
N GLN A 862 7.10 -44.73 -23.13
CA GLN A 862 7.63 -44.30 -24.44
C GLN A 862 7.97 -42.82 -24.49
N VAL A 863 7.39 -42.00 -23.60
CA VAL A 863 7.51 -40.55 -23.69
C VAL A 863 8.64 -39.99 -22.87
N PHE A 864 8.91 -40.46 -21.64
CA PHE A 864 10.01 -39.89 -20.83
C PHE A 864 11.41 -40.43 -21.26
N PRO A 865 12.48 -39.62 -21.12
CA PRO A 865 13.84 -40.07 -21.36
C PRO A 865 14.38 -40.93 -20.21
N SER A 866 15.26 -41.89 -20.52
CA SER A 866 15.84 -42.79 -19.50
C SER A 866 16.79 -42.09 -18.51
N THR A 867 17.17 -40.84 -18.79
CA THR A 867 18.06 -40.00 -17.97
C THR A 867 17.34 -39.32 -16.81
N ILE A 868 16.00 -39.35 -16.78
CA ILE A 868 15.20 -38.67 -15.76
C ILE A 868 15.52 -39.20 -14.36
N THR A 869 15.76 -38.30 -13.41
CA THR A 869 16.00 -38.57 -11.99
C THR A 869 14.87 -38.06 -11.11
N ASP A 870 14.26 -36.93 -11.45
CA ASP A 870 13.22 -36.27 -10.66
C ASP A 870 12.06 -35.86 -11.58
N LEU A 871 10.85 -36.28 -11.22
CA LEU A 871 9.61 -35.92 -11.92
C LEU A 871 8.64 -35.29 -10.93
N SER A 872 8.30 -34.02 -11.13
CA SER A 872 7.27 -33.30 -10.36
C SER A 872 6.07 -33.05 -11.27
N ILE A 873 4.88 -33.43 -10.84
CA ILE A 873 3.63 -33.16 -11.54
C ILE A 873 2.75 -32.29 -10.66
N TRP A 874 2.46 -31.09 -11.13
CA TRP A 874 1.59 -30.15 -10.45
C TRP A 874 0.16 -30.28 -10.95
N ASP A 875 -0.79 -30.25 -10.00
CA ASP A 875 -2.23 -30.24 -10.27
C ASP A 875 -2.68 -31.27 -11.34
N PRO A 876 -2.31 -32.56 -11.21
CA PRO A 876 -2.66 -33.57 -12.20
C PRO A 876 -4.16 -33.89 -12.19
N ASP A 877 -4.74 -34.03 -13.38
CA ASP A 877 -6.06 -34.61 -13.54
C ASP A 877 -6.12 -36.07 -13.04
N ALA A 878 -7.33 -36.59 -12.81
CA ALA A 878 -7.53 -37.95 -12.31
C ALA A 878 -6.97 -39.05 -13.23
N SER A 879 -6.92 -38.82 -14.55
CA SER A 879 -6.38 -39.77 -15.52
C SER A 879 -4.85 -39.87 -15.49
N LEU A 880 -4.16 -38.83 -15.01
CA LEU A 880 -2.71 -38.78 -14.84
C LEU A 880 -2.22 -39.42 -13.52
N ILE A 881 -3.11 -39.72 -12.56
CA ILE A 881 -2.76 -40.50 -11.35
C ILE A 881 -2.26 -41.90 -11.73
N GLU A 882 -2.83 -42.49 -12.79
CA GLU A 882 -2.42 -43.78 -13.36
C GLU A 882 -0.93 -43.79 -13.74
N VAL A 883 -0.37 -42.64 -14.17
CA VAL A 883 1.04 -42.48 -14.56
C VAL A 883 1.97 -42.77 -13.39
N VAL A 884 1.63 -42.24 -12.21
CA VAL A 884 2.44 -42.41 -10.99
C VAL A 884 2.48 -43.87 -10.58
N ARG A 885 1.34 -44.57 -10.67
CA ARG A 885 1.24 -46.00 -10.38
C ARG A 885 2.19 -46.81 -11.28
N LEU A 886 2.20 -46.50 -12.57
CA LEU A 886 3.01 -47.23 -13.56
C LEU A 886 4.51 -46.96 -13.40
N LEU A 887 4.90 -45.71 -13.14
CA LEU A 887 6.30 -45.35 -12.89
C LEU A 887 6.88 -45.98 -11.62
N ASN A 888 6.01 -46.38 -10.68
CA ASN A 888 6.43 -47.04 -9.45
C ASN A 888 6.58 -48.57 -9.55
N ARG A 889 6.21 -49.21 -10.68
CA ARG A 889 6.35 -50.66 -10.88
C ARG A 889 7.81 -51.05 -11.13
N GLU A 890 8.22 -52.28 -10.75
CA GLU A 890 9.57 -52.79 -11.06
C GLU A 890 9.88 -52.75 -12.57
N THR A 891 8.90 -52.95 -13.44
CA THR A 891 9.07 -52.87 -14.91
C THR A 891 9.47 -51.47 -15.39
N ALA A 892 9.07 -50.41 -14.69
CA ALA A 892 9.51 -49.05 -14.99
C ALA A 892 10.97 -48.79 -14.62
N ARG A 893 11.57 -49.57 -13.70
CA ARG A 893 13.00 -49.46 -13.36
C ARG A 893 13.92 -49.89 -14.49
N GLU A 894 13.52 -50.89 -15.27
CA GLU A 894 14.31 -51.31 -16.44
C GLU A 894 14.41 -50.18 -17.48
N GLN A 895 13.35 -49.38 -17.60
CA GLN A 895 13.25 -48.29 -18.56
C GLN A 895 13.81 -46.95 -18.01
N TYR A 896 13.64 -46.70 -16.71
CA TYR A 896 14.03 -45.48 -15.99
C TYR A 896 14.96 -45.80 -14.80
N PRO A 897 16.19 -46.28 -15.06
CA PRO A 897 17.09 -46.75 -14.01
C PRO A 897 17.56 -45.65 -13.04
N HIS A 898 17.45 -44.39 -13.44
CA HIS A 898 17.93 -43.24 -12.67
C HIS A 898 16.83 -42.49 -11.90
N LEU A 899 15.54 -42.83 -12.13
CA LEU A 899 14.42 -42.16 -11.48
C LEU A 899 14.46 -42.39 -9.97
N ALA A 900 14.71 -41.35 -9.21
CA ALA A 900 14.89 -41.38 -7.76
C ALA A 900 13.69 -40.80 -7.02
N ARG A 901 13.00 -39.80 -7.59
CA ARG A 901 11.90 -39.10 -6.93
C ARG A 901 10.74 -38.83 -7.88
N ILE A 902 9.53 -39.00 -7.37
CA ILE A 902 8.30 -38.54 -8.00
C ILE A 902 7.56 -37.66 -6.99
N ASN A 903 7.27 -36.41 -7.37
CA ASN A 903 6.47 -35.49 -6.57
C ASN A 903 5.12 -35.25 -7.23
N ILE A 904 4.06 -35.32 -6.45
CA ILE A 904 2.74 -34.81 -6.80
C ILE A 904 2.39 -33.76 -5.78
N SER A 905 2.12 -32.54 -6.24
CA SER A 905 1.76 -31.44 -5.36
C SER A 905 0.85 -30.46 -6.10
N GLN A 906 0.36 -29.46 -5.36
CA GLN A 906 -0.19 -28.27 -5.98
C GLN A 906 0.94 -27.35 -6.40
N SER A 907 0.74 -26.61 -7.48
CA SER A 907 1.62 -25.48 -7.80
C SER A 907 1.41 -24.35 -6.78
N GLU A 908 2.50 -23.72 -6.35
CA GLU A 908 2.43 -22.49 -5.54
C GLU A 908 1.88 -21.32 -6.37
N HIS A 909 2.11 -21.32 -7.70
CA HIS A 909 1.70 -20.27 -8.64
C HIS A 909 0.24 -20.41 -9.11
N LEU A 910 -0.36 -21.61 -9.03
CA LEU A 910 -1.77 -21.86 -9.38
C LEU A 910 -2.70 -22.00 -8.16
N SER A 911 -2.22 -21.67 -6.96
CA SER A 911 -2.98 -21.83 -5.71
C SER A 911 -4.28 -20.99 -5.71
N GLY A 912 -5.42 -21.63 -6.04
CA GLY A 912 -6.74 -20.98 -6.15
C GLY A 912 -7.55 -21.40 -7.37
N TRP A 913 -6.91 -21.99 -8.39
CA TRP A 913 -7.58 -22.50 -9.59
C TRP A 913 -7.90 -23.99 -9.45
N GLY A 914 -9.16 -24.30 -9.11
CA GLY A 914 -9.83 -25.56 -9.48
C GLY A 914 -9.13 -26.91 -9.26
N PHE A 915 -8.63 -27.20 -8.05
CA PHE A 915 -8.25 -28.59 -7.71
C PHE A 915 -9.52 -29.42 -7.37
N ASP A 916 -10.00 -30.25 -8.30
CA ASP A 916 -11.17 -31.11 -8.10
C ASP A 916 -10.82 -32.34 -7.23
N VAL A 917 -10.92 -32.16 -5.91
CA VAL A 917 -10.70 -33.21 -4.90
C VAL A 917 -11.68 -34.38 -5.05
N ALA A 918 -12.89 -34.14 -5.56
CA ALA A 918 -13.92 -35.18 -5.68
C ALA A 918 -13.57 -36.20 -6.76
N GLN A 919 -13.05 -35.73 -7.91
CA GLN A 919 -12.48 -36.62 -8.93
C GLN A 919 -11.30 -37.45 -8.39
N TRP A 920 -10.42 -36.82 -7.61
CA TRP A 920 -9.28 -37.50 -7.00
C TRP A 920 -9.72 -38.57 -5.99
N GLN A 921 -10.78 -38.33 -5.21
CA GLN A 921 -11.33 -39.29 -4.25
C GLN A 921 -12.06 -40.46 -4.91
N GLU A 922 -12.73 -40.25 -6.05
CA GLU A 922 -13.35 -41.34 -6.82
C GLU A 922 -12.31 -42.20 -7.56
N ALA A 923 -11.22 -41.60 -8.05
CA ALA A 923 -10.15 -42.31 -8.74
C ALA A 923 -9.24 -43.12 -7.80
N VAL A 924 -9.23 -42.80 -6.50
CA VAL A 924 -8.39 -43.43 -5.48
C VAL A 924 -9.25 -44.36 -4.59
N ASP A 925 -9.51 -45.59 -5.04
CA ASP A 925 -10.10 -46.61 -4.14
C ASP A 925 -9.03 -47.04 -3.11
N ARG A 926 -9.40 -47.12 -1.82
CA ARG A 926 -8.49 -47.46 -0.69
C ARG A 926 -7.74 -48.78 -0.89
N ARG A 927 -8.27 -49.68 -1.72
CA ARG A 927 -7.65 -50.98 -2.05
C ARG A 927 -6.47 -50.89 -3.03
N GLU A 928 -6.34 -49.82 -3.80
CA GLU A 928 -5.30 -49.68 -4.82
C GLU A 928 -3.97 -49.14 -4.26
N PHE A 929 -4.01 -48.42 -3.12
CA PHE A 929 -2.79 -47.98 -2.43
C PHE A 929 -2.03 -49.12 -1.72
N GLU A 930 -2.69 -50.26 -1.48
CA GLU A 930 -2.04 -51.47 -0.94
C GLU A 930 -1.12 -52.15 -1.97
N GLU A 931 -1.26 -51.83 -3.28
CA GLU A 931 -0.44 -52.37 -4.37
C GLU A 931 0.82 -51.55 -4.70
N PHE A 932 1.13 -50.47 -3.96
CA PHE A 932 2.44 -49.83 -4.06
C PHE A 932 3.50 -50.81 -3.52
N GLU A 933 4.10 -51.58 -4.42
CA GLU A 933 5.24 -52.45 -4.11
C GLU A 933 6.33 -51.64 -3.40
N ARG A 934 7.17 -52.31 -2.60
CA ARG A 934 8.32 -51.71 -1.90
C ARG A 934 9.32 -51.15 -2.92
N SER A 935 9.02 -49.97 -3.44
CA SER A 935 9.81 -49.26 -4.41
C SER A 935 10.93 -48.49 -3.71
N THR A 936 12.05 -48.35 -4.40
CA THR A 936 13.18 -47.51 -3.99
C THR A 936 13.07 -46.08 -4.53
N ILE A 937 12.00 -45.74 -5.26
CA ILE A 937 11.67 -44.35 -5.64
C ILE A 937 11.03 -43.64 -4.43
N ASP A 938 11.52 -42.45 -4.11
CA ASP A 938 10.91 -41.55 -3.13
C ASP A 938 9.65 -40.92 -3.74
N LEU A 939 8.48 -41.45 -3.40
CA LEU A 939 7.20 -40.91 -3.82
C LEU A 939 6.69 -39.92 -2.76
N ARG A 940 6.52 -38.66 -3.16
CA ARG A 940 5.97 -37.60 -2.31
C ARG A 940 4.65 -37.12 -2.89
N ILE A 941 3.60 -37.21 -2.09
CA ILE A 941 2.27 -36.72 -2.45
C ILE A 941 1.88 -35.68 -1.41
N GLN A 942 1.74 -34.44 -1.85
CA GLN A 942 1.20 -33.35 -1.06
C GLN A 942 -0.26 -33.15 -1.46
N LEU A 943 -1.17 -33.51 -0.56
CA LEU A 943 -2.61 -33.32 -0.77
C LEU A 943 -3.01 -31.89 -0.41
N PRO A 944 -4.03 -31.32 -1.10
CA PRO A 944 -4.49 -29.96 -0.82
C PRO A 944 -4.95 -29.76 0.62
N THR A 945 -4.79 -28.55 1.14
CA THR A 945 -5.45 -28.13 2.38
C THR A 945 -6.84 -27.58 2.02
N ILE A 946 -7.90 -28.32 2.35
CA ILE A 946 -9.28 -27.93 2.03
C ILE A 946 -9.74 -26.87 3.03
N LEU A 947 -9.95 -25.62 2.59
CA LEU A 947 -10.37 -24.52 3.46
C LEU A 947 -11.91 -24.42 3.68
N ASP A 948 -12.73 -25.14 2.91
CA ASP A 948 -14.20 -24.91 2.85
C ASP A 948 -15.12 -26.08 3.30
N TYR A 949 -14.60 -27.16 3.89
CA TYR A 949 -15.45 -28.27 4.39
C TYR A 949 -15.18 -28.64 5.85
N PRO A 950 -15.88 -28.03 6.83
CA PRO A 950 -15.66 -28.27 8.26
C PRO A 950 -16.10 -29.67 8.76
N ASP A 951 -16.84 -30.45 7.95
CA ASP A 951 -17.41 -31.75 8.37
C ASP A 951 -16.75 -32.97 7.72
N ALA A 952 -15.74 -32.80 6.88
CA ALA A 952 -15.04 -33.93 6.29
C ALA A 952 -13.99 -34.49 7.28
N GLN A 953 -14.37 -35.51 8.04
CA GLN A 953 -13.42 -36.30 8.84
C GLN A 953 -12.46 -37.07 7.91
N TYR A 954 -11.26 -36.53 7.69
CA TYR A 954 -10.19 -37.30 7.06
C TYR A 954 -9.35 -38.01 8.13
N VAL A 955 -9.40 -39.34 8.08
CA VAL A 955 -8.43 -40.23 8.71
C VAL A 955 -7.41 -40.62 7.63
N PHE A 956 -6.17 -40.18 7.78
CA PHE A 956 -5.01 -40.70 7.05
C PHE A 956 -4.43 -41.92 7.76
#